data_AF-A0A941M9C8-F1
#
_entry.id   AF-A0A941M9C8-F1
#
_cell.length_a   1.000
_cell.length_b   1.000
_cell.length_c   1.000
_cell.angle_alpha   90.00
_cell.angle_beta   90.00
_cell.angle_gamma   90.00
#
_symmetry.space_group_name_H-M   'P 1'
#
loop_
_entity.id
_entity.type
_entity.pdbx_description
1 polymer ?
#
loop_
_entity_poly.entity_id
_entity_poly.type
_entity_poly.pdbx_seq_one_letter_code
_entity_poly.pdbx_strand_id
1 'polypeptide(L)'
;APHRTQAADAVFSAPSISIKLSALHPRYEHAKRARVMAELGPRILELAQQAKAFGIGFTIDAEETDRLELSLDLIEATLTDPSLDGWNGYGLAVQAYQKRAPRVIDFLADLARRSGRRIPVRLVKGAYWDAEVKRAQVEGQAAYPLFTRKQNTDVSYLANARRMLDAGTALYPMFATHNAQTIATVYQMARRMADRRDFEFQKLHGMGDGLYAEVVPANRLDAPCRVYAPVGSHEDLLPYLVRRLLENGANSSFVNRITDEAIPVEDLIHDPVAFVSALDSIPHPRIPLPVDLYRSQHQQRDNSMGINLANDNDLRALAESLNSAGAGSWTAGPLVPGASPSGAFAEATNPADRREVVGRWQATDAITLEHALVNAVAAQPAWDATPASARAAILEHAASLLEARMPAYMAMCTKEAGKTLIDGIAEVREAVDFLRYYALQAREHFAPMALPGPTGEANQLQLAGRGVFACISPWNFPLAIFLGQIAAALAAGNAVIAKPAEQTNLIGYAAIKLLHEAGIPQEVLQYLPGDGATVGAALTRDPRVAGVCFTGSTETARAINRALASRDTGPIATLIAETGGQNAMIADSSSLPEQVVKDALGSAFTSAGQRCSAARVLLVQDDIADKVIHMLAGAMAELSVGDPGLPSTDVGPVIDEDAKAILVAHAERMKTAAKPIAEAKLGTGCEHGTFFAPIAWELKSIAELDREKFGPALHVVRWKADELDAVVDAINATGYGLTLGIHSRIDATIDRIVTRAKVGNIYVNRNQIGAVVGVQPFGGQGLSGTGPKAGGPHYLPRFATEKTVTVNTTAAGGNASLLTLGD
;
A
#
# COMPACT_ATOMS: atom_id res chain seq x y z
N ALA A 1 -51.19 7.01 26.65
CA ALA A 1 -51.28 5.99 25.58
C ALA A 1 -50.17 4.94 25.77
N PRO A 2 -50.39 3.85 26.53
CA PRO A 2 -49.35 2.85 26.84
C PRO A 2 -49.33 1.62 25.91
N HIS A 3 -50.31 1.45 25.02
CA HIS A 3 -50.46 0.20 24.26
C HIS A 3 -49.73 0.14 22.91
N ARG A 4 -49.16 1.24 22.39
CA ARG A 4 -48.39 1.23 21.13
C ARG A 4 -46.94 0.75 21.29
N THR A 5 -46.34 0.89 22.47
CA THR A 5 -44.95 0.51 22.75
C THR A 5 -44.74 -1.00 22.90
N GLN A 6 -45.74 -1.74 23.37
CA GLN A 6 -45.61 -3.18 23.64
C GLN A 6 -45.50 -4.05 22.37
N ALA A 7 -46.12 -3.63 21.26
CA ALA A 7 -46.07 -4.35 19.99
C ALA A 7 -44.78 -4.09 19.20
N ALA A 8 -44.24 -2.85 19.25
CA ALA A 8 -43.03 -2.48 18.52
C ALA A 8 -41.76 -3.14 19.11
N ASP A 9 -41.72 -3.33 20.43
CA ASP A 9 -40.60 -3.95 21.13
C ASP A 9 -40.69 -5.49 21.17
N ALA A 10 -41.80 -6.08 20.70
CA ALA A 10 -41.93 -7.54 20.53
C ALA A 10 -40.87 -8.11 19.59
N VAL A 11 -40.39 -7.29 18.64
CA VAL A 11 -39.30 -7.63 17.71
C VAL A 11 -38.01 -8.07 18.41
N PHE A 12 -37.75 -7.56 19.63
CA PHE A 12 -36.56 -7.94 20.40
C PHE A 12 -36.65 -9.36 20.96
N SER A 13 -37.85 -9.91 21.13
CA SER A 13 -38.02 -11.32 21.55
C SER A 13 -37.99 -12.30 20.36
N ALA A 14 -38.24 -11.81 19.15
CA ALA A 14 -38.23 -12.61 17.94
C ALA A 14 -36.79 -13.00 17.53
N PRO A 15 -36.61 -14.07 16.73
CA PRO A 15 -35.36 -14.30 16.03
C PRO A 15 -34.95 -13.10 15.17
N SER A 16 -33.67 -13.03 14.78
CA SER A 16 -33.14 -11.93 13.99
C SER A 16 -32.13 -12.43 12.96
N ILE A 17 -31.98 -11.70 11.86
CA ILE A 17 -30.92 -11.92 10.87
C ILE A 17 -29.79 -10.89 11.04
N SER A 18 -28.57 -11.28 10.69
CA SER A 18 -27.43 -10.36 10.57
C SER A 18 -26.88 -10.42 9.15
N ILE A 19 -26.61 -9.26 8.55
CA ILE A 19 -26.07 -9.15 7.19
C ILE A 19 -24.71 -8.44 7.19
N LYS A 20 -23.90 -8.70 6.17
CA LYS A 20 -22.68 -7.94 5.89
C LYS A 20 -22.86 -7.14 4.61
N LEU A 21 -22.49 -5.86 4.65
CA LEU A 21 -22.68 -4.97 3.51
C LEU A 21 -21.74 -5.35 2.36
N SER A 22 -20.53 -5.81 2.66
CA SER A 22 -19.57 -6.30 1.67
C SER A 22 -20.07 -7.51 0.86
N ALA A 23 -20.99 -8.31 1.40
CA ALA A 23 -21.57 -9.45 0.70
C ALA A 23 -22.65 -9.04 -0.32
N LEU A 24 -23.17 -7.81 -0.20
CA LEU A 24 -24.28 -7.32 -1.02
C LEU A 24 -23.83 -6.39 -2.15
N HIS A 25 -22.56 -5.99 -2.18
CA HIS A 25 -22.00 -5.14 -3.22
C HIS A 25 -20.49 -5.38 -3.41
N PRO A 26 -20.01 -5.69 -4.63
CA PRO A 26 -18.61 -6.04 -4.87
C PRO A 26 -17.65 -4.87 -4.65
N ARG A 27 -18.14 -3.64 -4.77
CA ARG A 27 -17.37 -2.40 -4.57
C ARG A 27 -17.85 -1.60 -3.35
N TYR A 28 -18.07 -2.29 -2.23
CA TYR A 28 -18.39 -1.66 -0.95
C TYR A 28 -17.13 -1.03 -0.34
N GLU A 29 -16.80 0.17 -0.82
CA GLU A 29 -15.61 0.94 -0.46
C GLU A 29 -15.91 2.44 -0.54
N HIS A 30 -15.22 3.25 0.28
CA HIS A 30 -15.44 4.69 0.38
C HIS A 30 -15.28 5.41 -0.98
N ALA A 31 -14.28 5.00 -1.77
CA ALA A 31 -14.04 5.49 -3.13
C ALA A 31 -15.24 5.35 -4.09
N LYS A 32 -16.16 4.41 -3.84
CA LYS A 32 -17.35 4.18 -4.67
C LYS A 32 -18.64 4.62 -3.98
N ARG A 33 -18.58 5.58 -3.05
CA ARG A 33 -19.72 6.07 -2.26
C ARG A 33 -20.96 6.32 -3.10
N ALA A 34 -20.86 6.99 -4.25
CA ALA A 34 -22.00 7.24 -5.13
C ALA A 34 -22.69 5.96 -5.63
N ARG A 35 -21.92 4.98 -6.13
CA ARG A 35 -22.45 3.67 -6.55
C ARG A 35 -23.04 2.91 -5.38
N VAL A 36 -22.34 2.88 -4.25
CA VAL A 36 -22.80 2.20 -3.02
C VAL A 36 -24.15 2.76 -2.56
N MET A 37 -24.31 4.08 -2.48
CA MET A 37 -25.59 4.69 -2.09
C MET A 37 -26.72 4.35 -3.08
N ALA A 38 -26.42 4.35 -4.39
CA ALA A 38 -27.41 4.10 -5.45
C ALA A 38 -27.79 2.61 -5.60
N GLU A 39 -26.85 1.70 -5.41
CA GLU A 39 -27.00 0.26 -5.73
C GLU A 39 -27.22 -0.59 -4.48
N LEU A 40 -26.48 -0.30 -3.39
CA LEU A 40 -26.56 -1.07 -2.14
C LEU A 40 -27.66 -0.56 -1.21
N GLY A 41 -27.87 0.75 -1.14
CA GLY A 41 -28.95 1.37 -0.33
C GLY A 41 -30.32 0.73 -0.57
N PRO A 42 -30.81 0.63 -1.83
CA PRO A 42 -32.09 -0.01 -2.13
C PRO A 42 -32.17 -1.48 -1.72
N ARG A 43 -31.08 -2.25 -1.88
CA ARG A 43 -31.02 -3.66 -1.46
C ARG A 43 -31.14 -3.82 0.05
N ILE A 44 -30.49 -2.95 0.81
CA ILE A 44 -30.61 -2.92 2.28
C ILE A 44 -32.06 -2.60 2.67
N LEU A 45 -32.68 -1.61 2.04
CA LEU A 45 -34.06 -1.22 2.33
C LEU A 45 -35.04 -2.37 2.03
N GLU A 46 -34.88 -3.06 0.91
CA GLU A 46 -35.71 -4.22 0.56
C GLU A 46 -35.63 -5.32 1.63
N LEU A 47 -34.42 -5.68 2.05
CA LEU A 47 -34.22 -6.68 3.11
C LEU A 47 -34.81 -6.23 4.46
N ALA A 48 -34.69 -4.95 4.79
CA ALA A 48 -35.27 -4.37 5.99
C ALA A 48 -36.81 -4.38 5.95
N GLN A 49 -37.42 -4.09 4.80
CA GLN A 49 -38.87 -4.17 4.60
C GLN A 49 -39.38 -5.60 4.76
N GLN A 50 -38.66 -6.60 4.24
CA GLN A 50 -38.99 -8.01 4.46
C GLN A 50 -38.88 -8.37 5.95
N ALA A 51 -37.80 -7.99 6.62
CA ALA A 51 -37.62 -8.23 8.05
C ALA A 51 -38.75 -7.60 8.89
N LYS A 52 -39.16 -6.37 8.55
CA LYS A 52 -40.33 -5.70 9.14
C LYS A 52 -41.61 -6.51 8.92
N ALA A 53 -41.87 -6.98 7.69
CA ALA A 53 -43.08 -7.73 7.36
C ALA A 53 -43.20 -9.04 8.16
N PHE A 54 -42.06 -9.68 8.46
CA PHE A 54 -42.00 -10.87 9.31
C PHE A 54 -41.89 -10.58 10.81
N GLY A 55 -41.77 -9.31 11.21
CA GLY A 55 -41.63 -8.91 12.62
C GLY A 55 -40.34 -9.40 13.28
N ILE A 56 -39.25 -9.56 12.51
CA ILE A 56 -37.95 -10.02 13.01
C ILE A 56 -36.94 -8.88 13.11
N GLY A 57 -35.86 -9.09 13.88
CA GLY A 57 -34.74 -8.16 13.92
C GLY A 57 -33.84 -8.26 12.67
N PHE A 58 -33.28 -7.13 12.26
CA PHE A 58 -32.36 -6.99 11.12
C PHE A 58 -31.13 -6.23 11.57
N THR A 59 -29.98 -6.88 11.69
CA THR A 59 -28.74 -6.26 12.16
C THR A 59 -27.70 -6.16 11.06
N ILE A 60 -27.18 -4.97 10.79
CA ILE A 60 -26.00 -4.78 9.95
C ILE A 60 -24.74 -5.02 10.78
N ASP A 61 -23.95 -6.03 10.42
CA ASP A 61 -22.67 -6.29 11.07
C ASP A 61 -21.61 -5.23 10.69
N ALA A 62 -20.74 -4.90 11.64
CA ALA A 62 -19.60 -4.05 11.41
C ALA A 62 -18.41 -4.83 10.83
N GLU A 63 -17.70 -4.20 9.91
CA GLU A 63 -16.57 -4.77 9.15
C GLU A 63 -15.28 -3.97 9.42
N GLU A 64 -14.45 -3.71 8.41
CA GLU A 64 -13.21 -2.93 8.49
C GLU A 64 -13.46 -1.44 8.81
N THR A 65 -12.45 -0.74 9.34
CA THR A 65 -12.58 0.61 9.90
C THR A 65 -12.96 1.66 8.87
N ASP A 66 -12.56 1.48 7.62
CA ASP A 66 -12.82 2.46 6.54
C ASP A 66 -14.24 2.33 5.95
N ARG A 67 -14.93 1.23 6.28
CA ARG A 67 -16.32 1.02 5.94
C ARG A 67 -17.28 1.62 6.97
N LEU A 68 -16.78 1.98 8.16
CA LEU A 68 -17.63 2.46 9.26
C LEU A 68 -18.48 3.67 8.85
N GLU A 69 -17.87 4.75 8.38
CA GLU A 69 -18.61 6.00 8.10
C GLU A 69 -19.54 5.84 6.89
N LEU A 70 -19.09 5.15 5.83
CA LEU A 70 -19.94 4.80 4.69
C LEU A 70 -21.14 3.91 5.10
N SER A 71 -20.95 3.01 6.08
CA SER A 71 -22.07 2.23 6.63
C SER A 71 -23.10 3.10 7.32
N LEU A 72 -22.66 4.15 8.04
CA LEU A 72 -23.55 5.05 8.76
C LEU A 72 -24.39 5.89 7.79
N ASP A 73 -23.83 6.31 6.65
CA ASP A 73 -24.59 6.98 5.59
C ASP A 73 -25.72 6.10 5.05
N LEU A 74 -25.40 4.84 4.72
CA LEU A 74 -26.38 3.86 4.23
C LEU A 74 -27.46 3.58 5.27
N ILE A 75 -27.06 3.45 6.53
CA ILE A 75 -27.97 3.18 7.64
C ILE A 75 -28.89 4.38 7.86
N GLU A 76 -28.39 5.61 7.92
CA GLU A 76 -29.24 6.79 8.06
C GLU A 76 -30.23 6.90 6.89
N ALA A 77 -29.76 6.73 5.65
CA ALA A 77 -30.60 6.81 4.46
C ALA A 77 -31.72 5.75 4.44
N THR A 78 -31.44 4.52 4.86
CA THR A 78 -32.42 3.41 4.77
C THR A 78 -33.26 3.24 6.03
N LEU A 79 -32.71 3.47 7.23
CA LEU A 79 -33.43 3.39 8.50
C LEU A 79 -34.50 4.47 8.62
N THR A 80 -34.27 5.65 8.04
CA THR A 80 -35.22 6.78 8.10
C THR A 80 -36.37 6.66 7.11
N ASP A 81 -36.36 5.65 6.23
CA ASP A 81 -37.41 5.47 5.22
C ASP A 81 -38.80 5.26 5.86
N PRO A 82 -39.86 5.97 5.40
CA PRO A 82 -41.21 5.85 5.97
C PRO A 82 -41.81 4.45 5.87
N SER A 83 -41.39 3.64 4.89
CA SER A 83 -41.86 2.25 4.75
C SER A 83 -41.51 1.39 5.96
N LEU A 84 -40.58 1.84 6.81
CA LEU A 84 -40.15 1.16 8.03
C LEU A 84 -40.83 1.68 9.32
N ASP A 85 -41.84 2.56 9.21
CA ASP A 85 -42.51 3.15 10.38
C ASP A 85 -43.16 2.10 11.29
N GLY A 86 -43.06 2.31 12.61
CA GLY A 86 -43.62 1.40 13.61
C GLY A 86 -42.82 0.13 13.86
N TRP A 87 -41.63 -0.01 13.27
CA TRP A 87 -40.74 -1.16 13.48
C TRP A 87 -39.41 -0.74 14.10
N ASN A 88 -39.06 -1.37 15.22
CA ASN A 88 -37.82 -1.14 15.99
C ASN A 88 -36.75 -2.22 15.71
N GLY A 89 -36.90 -3.03 14.66
CA GLY A 89 -35.99 -4.15 14.39
C GLY A 89 -34.71 -3.79 13.62
N TYR A 90 -34.57 -2.56 13.13
CA TYR A 90 -33.39 -2.13 12.36
C TYR A 90 -32.22 -1.82 13.29
N GLY A 91 -31.20 -2.67 13.28
CA GLY A 91 -30.03 -2.56 14.13
C GLY A 91 -28.70 -2.59 13.40
N LEU A 92 -27.64 -2.38 14.17
CA LEU A 92 -26.26 -2.44 13.70
C LEU A 92 -25.30 -2.86 14.81
N ALA A 93 -24.13 -3.37 14.42
CA ALA A 93 -23.03 -3.63 15.33
C ALA A 93 -22.08 -2.43 15.43
N VAL A 94 -21.57 -2.20 16.65
CA VAL A 94 -20.55 -1.19 16.95
C VAL A 94 -19.37 -1.87 17.63
N GLN A 95 -18.16 -1.60 17.15
CA GLN A 95 -16.94 -2.25 17.61
C GLN A 95 -16.21 -1.37 18.65
N ALA A 96 -16.21 -1.79 19.91
CA ALA A 96 -15.62 -1.06 21.02
C ALA A 96 -14.10 -0.88 20.94
N TYR A 97 -13.39 -1.68 20.13
CA TYR A 97 -11.96 -1.51 19.90
C TYR A 97 -11.61 -0.26 19.07
N GLN A 98 -12.59 0.35 18.38
CA GLN A 98 -12.39 1.53 17.56
C GLN A 98 -12.49 2.76 18.44
N LYS A 99 -11.59 3.72 18.23
CA LYS A 99 -11.59 5.00 18.96
C LYS A 99 -12.86 5.83 18.70
N ARG A 100 -13.55 5.58 17.59
CA ARG A 100 -14.80 6.24 17.17
C ARG A 100 -16.06 5.66 17.81
N ALA A 101 -16.01 4.48 18.43
CA ALA A 101 -17.18 3.80 19.02
C ALA A 101 -18.09 4.69 19.89
N PRO A 102 -17.59 5.53 20.82
CA PRO A 102 -18.46 6.41 21.60
C PRO A 102 -19.21 7.43 20.75
N ARG A 103 -18.56 7.99 19.72
CA ARG A 103 -19.19 8.95 18.81
C ARG A 103 -20.24 8.29 17.92
N VAL A 104 -20.01 7.06 17.49
CA VAL A 104 -20.99 6.26 16.77
C VAL A 104 -22.22 6.01 17.65
N ILE A 105 -22.04 5.62 18.91
CA ILE A 105 -23.18 5.42 19.84
C ILE A 105 -23.96 6.72 20.06
N ASP A 106 -23.26 7.85 20.23
CA ASP A 106 -23.90 9.16 20.38
C ASP A 106 -24.73 9.51 19.12
N PHE A 107 -24.17 9.28 17.92
CA PHE A 107 -24.86 9.46 16.62
C PHE A 107 -26.10 8.58 16.50
N LEU A 108 -26.02 7.29 16.86
CA LEU A 108 -27.14 6.36 16.78
C LEU A 108 -28.26 6.74 17.76
N ALA A 109 -27.90 7.18 18.97
CA ALA A 109 -28.89 7.65 19.93
C ALA A 109 -29.61 8.92 19.44
N ASP A 110 -28.92 9.81 18.75
CA ASP A 110 -29.52 10.96 18.09
C ASP A 110 -30.43 10.54 16.92
N LEU A 111 -29.94 9.69 16.02
CA LEU A 111 -30.71 9.17 14.88
C LEU A 111 -31.98 8.45 15.33
N ALA A 112 -31.90 7.64 16.39
CA ALA A 112 -33.05 6.98 17.02
C ALA A 112 -34.11 8.01 17.47
N ARG A 113 -33.69 9.07 18.16
CA ARG A 113 -34.60 10.13 18.61
C ARG A 113 -35.24 10.88 17.45
N ARG A 114 -34.47 11.23 16.42
CA ARG A 114 -34.96 11.93 15.22
C ARG A 114 -35.92 11.08 14.39
N SER A 115 -35.63 9.78 14.27
CA SER A 115 -36.47 8.84 13.51
C SER A 115 -37.67 8.31 14.29
N GLY A 116 -37.72 8.54 15.61
CA GLY A 116 -38.78 8.00 16.48
C GLY A 116 -38.73 6.48 16.62
N ARG A 117 -37.58 5.85 16.34
CA ARG A 117 -37.36 4.40 16.40
C ARG A 117 -36.37 4.06 17.51
N ARG A 118 -36.62 2.94 18.20
CA ARG A 118 -35.65 2.41 19.16
C ARG A 118 -34.68 1.49 18.44
N ILE A 119 -33.41 1.90 18.31
CA ILE A 119 -32.43 1.19 17.47
C ILE A 119 -31.75 0.08 18.28
N PRO A 120 -31.86 -1.20 17.89
CA PRO A 120 -31.06 -2.28 18.47
C PRO A 120 -29.58 -2.12 18.08
N VAL A 121 -28.70 -1.98 19.07
CA VAL A 121 -27.26 -1.78 18.86
C VAL A 121 -26.48 -2.91 19.50
N ARG A 122 -25.76 -3.68 18.66
CA ARG A 122 -24.89 -4.78 19.08
C ARG A 122 -23.49 -4.24 19.43
N LEU A 123 -23.15 -4.19 20.71
CA LEU A 123 -21.79 -3.84 21.14
C LEU A 123 -20.91 -5.10 21.14
N VAL A 124 -19.90 -5.10 20.28
CA VAL A 124 -18.85 -6.12 20.20
C VAL A 124 -17.50 -5.49 20.53
N LYS A 125 -16.46 -6.29 20.79
CA LYS A 125 -15.08 -5.76 20.85
C LYS A 125 -14.59 -5.37 19.46
N GLY A 126 -14.52 -6.35 18.56
CA GLY A 126 -14.06 -6.19 17.16
C GLY A 126 -13.41 -7.48 16.66
N ALA A 127 -13.27 -7.62 15.33
CA ALA A 127 -12.85 -8.88 14.69
C ALA A 127 -11.72 -8.72 13.65
N TYR A 128 -11.18 -7.50 13.49
CA TYR A 128 -10.21 -7.17 12.42
C TYR A 128 -8.92 -6.53 12.97
N TRP A 129 -8.61 -6.72 14.26
CA TRP A 129 -7.62 -5.91 14.97
C TRP A 129 -6.21 -5.95 14.35
N ASP A 130 -5.71 -7.14 14.01
CA ASP A 130 -4.39 -7.35 13.43
C ASP A 130 -4.29 -6.83 11.99
N ALA A 131 -5.32 -7.07 11.19
CA ALA A 131 -5.44 -6.57 9.83
C ALA A 131 -5.40 -5.04 9.79
N GLU A 132 -6.08 -4.36 10.72
CA GLU A 132 -6.09 -2.89 10.77
C GLU A 132 -4.79 -2.30 11.32
N VAL A 133 -4.11 -2.97 12.26
CA VAL A 133 -2.74 -2.58 12.67
C VAL A 133 -1.79 -2.68 11.48
N LYS A 134 -1.79 -3.82 10.77
CA LYS A 134 -0.98 -4.03 9.57
C LYS A 134 -1.27 -2.98 8.51
N ARG A 135 -2.56 -2.71 8.25
CA ARG A 135 -3.00 -1.76 7.23
C ARG A 135 -2.54 -0.34 7.54
N ALA A 136 -2.74 0.14 8.76
CA ALA A 136 -2.28 1.46 9.18
C ALA A 136 -0.74 1.62 9.06
N GLN A 137 0.02 0.55 9.35
CA GLN A 137 1.47 0.53 9.16
C GLN A 137 1.87 0.58 7.68
N VAL A 138 1.25 -0.26 6.84
CA VAL A 138 1.53 -0.32 5.39
C VAL A 138 1.18 1.00 4.71
N GLU A 139 0.04 1.60 5.05
CA GLU A 139 -0.43 2.86 4.47
C GLU A 139 0.27 4.09 5.06
N GLY A 140 1.09 3.94 6.11
CA GLY A 140 1.78 5.07 6.75
C GLY A 140 0.81 6.05 7.39
N GLN A 141 -0.24 5.56 8.07
CA GLN A 141 -1.23 6.43 8.72
C GLN A 141 -0.67 7.10 9.98
N ALA A 142 -1.17 8.28 10.35
CA ALA A 142 -0.69 9.02 11.53
C ALA A 142 -0.85 8.23 12.86
N ALA A 143 -1.90 7.43 12.98
CA ALA A 143 -2.15 6.58 14.14
C ALA A 143 -3.11 5.44 13.81
N TYR A 144 -3.24 4.48 14.73
CA TYR A 144 -4.20 3.39 14.61
C TYR A 144 -5.65 3.87 14.84
N PRO A 145 -6.64 3.43 14.04
CA PRO A 145 -8.06 3.72 14.28
C PRO A 145 -8.65 2.96 15.49
N LEU A 146 -7.87 2.02 16.03
CA LEU A 146 -8.20 1.15 17.16
C LEU A 146 -7.22 1.31 18.33
N PHE A 147 -7.60 0.76 19.48
CA PHE A 147 -6.70 0.62 20.62
C PHE A 147 -5.67 -0.50 20.39
N THR A 148 -4.42 -0.27 20.82
CA THR A 148 -3.32 -1.23 20.66
C THR A 148 -3.15 -2.19 21.84
N ARG A 149 -3.92 -2.00 22.92
CA ARG A 149 -4.02 -2.92 24.06
C ARG A 149 -5.42 -3.48 24.19
N LYS A 150 -5.50 -4.76 24.55
CA LYS A 150 -6.76 -5.45 24.80
C LYS A 150 -7.54 -4.80 25.95
N GLN A 151 -6.89 -4.46 27.05
CA GLN A 151 -7.54 -3.86 28.23
C GLN A 151 -8.15 -2.50 27.92
N ASN A 152 -7.55 -1.69 27.04
CA ASN A 152 -8.15 -0.44 26.58
C ASN A 152 -9.45 -0.69 25.80
N THR A 153 -9.53 -1.78 25.03
CA THR A 153 -10.77 -2.22 24.39
C THR A 153 -11.80 -2.65 25.42
N ASP A 154 -11.41 -3.32 26.52
CA ASP A 154 -12.34 -3.66 27.60
C ASP A 154 -12.90 -2.39 28.28
N VAL A 155 -12.03 -1.42 28.61
CA VAL A 155 -12.45 -0.12 29.18
C VAL A 155 -13.41 0.60 28.22
N SER A 156 -13.06 0.65 26.93
CA SER A 156 -13.93 1.23 25.90
C SER A 156 -15.28 0.50 25.83
N TYR A 157 -15.29 -0.84 25.90
CA TYR A 157 -16.52 -1.62 25.91
C TYR A 157 -17.40 -1.24 27.10
N LEU A 158 -16.86 -1.18 28.31
CA LEU A 158 -17.61 -0.83 29.52
C LEU A 158 -18.13 0.61 29.48
N ALA A 159 -17.32 1.57 29.02
CA ALA A 159 -17.75 2.96 28.85
C ALA A 159 -18.89 3.09 27.83
N ASN A 160 -18.79 2.37 26.71
CA ASN A 160 -19.81 2.36 25.67
C ASN A 160 -21.07 1.59 26.10
N ALA A 161 -20.94 0.52 26.89
CA ALA A 161 -22.07 -0.17 27.47
C ALA A 161 -22.85 0.73 28.42
N ARG A 162 -22.16 1.51 29.25
CA ARG A 162 -22.78 2.53 30.09
C ARG A 162 -23.53 3.58 29.25
N ARG A 163 -22.90 4.12 28.20
CA ARG A 163 -23.54 5.07 27.27
C ARG A 163 -24.80 4.51 26.63
N MET A 164 -24.76 3.26 26.15
CA MET A 164 -25.91 2.59 25.54
C MET A 164 -27.03 2.35 26.55
N LEU A 165 -26.68 1.93 27.78
CA LEU A 165 -27.63 1.86 28.88
C LEU A 165 -28.25 3.24 29.09
N ASP A 166 -27.48 4.30 29.38
CA ASP A 166 -28.01 5.66 29.60
C ASP A 166 -28.97 6.11 28.47
N ALA A 167 -28.71 5.72 27.21
CA ALA A 167 -29.55 6.00 26.05
C ALA A 167 -30.69 4.98 25.78
N GLY A 168 -31.02 4.08 26.72
CA GLY A 168 -31.89 2.92 26.44
C GLY A 168 -33.35 3.21 26.07
N THR A 169 -33.84 4.45 26.17
CA THR A 169 -35.13 4.84 25.54
C THR A 169 -35.01 5.00 24.02
N ALA A 170 -33.81 5.35 23.53
CA ALA A 170 -33.49 5.51 22.12
C ALA A 170 -32.82 4.25 21.55
N LEU A 171 -32.06 3.52 22.36
CA LEU A 171 -31.33 2.33 21.93
C LEU A 171 -31.88 1.08 22.62
N TYR A 172 -31.82 -0.07 21.97
CA TYR A 172 -31.95 -1.39 22.60
C TYR A 172 -30.55 -2.03 22.69
N PRO A 173 -29.90 -2.03 23.87
CA PRO A 173 -28.53 -2.52 23.99
C PRO A 173 -28.45 -4.05 23.85
N MET A 174 -27.57 -4.52 22.96
CA MET A 174 -27.26 -5.94 22.80
C MET A 174 -25.76 -6.19 23.05
N PHE A 175 -25.40 -6.74 24.20
CA PHE A 175 -24.01 -6.89 24.65
C PHE A 175 -23.41 -8.24 24.23
N ALA A 176 -22.69 -8.24 23.11
CA ALA A 176 -22.03 -9.44 22.60
C ALA A 176 -20.63 -9.63 23.20
N THR A 177 -20.44 -10.64 24.05
CA THR A 177 -19.15 -10.91 24.71
C THR A 177 -19.09 -12.33 25.29
N HIS A 178 -17.90 -12.93 25.32
CA HIS A 178 -17.62 -14.17 26.05
C HIS A 178 -16.78 -13.94 27.31
N ASN A 179 -16.63 -12.69 27.73
CA ASN A 179 -15.85 -12.32 28.90
C ASN A 179 -16.76 -12.18 30.13
N ALA A 180 -16.59 -13.07 31.11
CA ALA A 180 -17.44 -13.10 32.31
C ALA A 180 -17.33 -11.82 33.16
N GLN A 181 -16.14 -11.22 33.26
CA GLN A 181 -15.94 -9.95 33.95
C GLN A 181 -16.78 -8.85 33.27
N THR A 182 -16.78 -8.79 31.95
CA THR A 182 -17.57 -7.82 31.18
C THR A 182 -19.07 -8.03 31.40
N ILE A 183 -19.55 -9.28 31.37
CA ILE A 183 -20.96 -9.61 31.65
C ILE A 183 -21.35 -9.16 33.06
N ALA A 184 -20.55 -9.52 34.07
CA ALA A 184 -20.81 -9.17 35.46
C ALA A 184 -20.84 -7.66 35.68
N THR A 185 -19.87 -6.92 35.10
CA THR A 185 -19.84 -5.46 35.20
C THR A 185 -21.05 -4.81 34.54
N VAL A 186 -21.41 -5.20 33.31
CA VAL A 186 -22.57 -4.65 32.59
C VAL A 186 -23.86 -4.95 33.33
N TYR A 187 -24.03 -6.18 33.83
CA TYR A 187 -25.18 -6.57 34.64
C TYR A 187 -25.32 -5.71 35.90
N GLN A 188 -24.22 -5.53 36.66
CA GLN A 188 -24.22 -4.70 37.86
C GLN A 188 -24.44 -3.21 37.53
N MET A 189 -23.94 -2.71 36.39
CA MET A 189 -24.23 -1.36 35.91
C MET A 189 -25.73 -1.19 35.66
N ALA A 190 -26.37 -2.11 34.94
CA ALA A 190 -27.79 -2.05 34.64
C ALA A 190 -28.65 -2.11 35.93
N ARG A 191 -28.28 -2.97 36.88
CA ARG A 191 -28.97 -3.06 38.18
C ARG A 191 -28.93 -1.76 38.98
N ARG A 192 -27.78 -1.08 38.99
CA ARG A 192 -27.63 0.23 39.65
C ARG A 192 -28.39 1.35 38.93
N MET A 193 -28.76 1.15 37.67
CA MET A 193 -29.51 2.12 36.85
C MET A 193 -31.01 1.81 36.89
N ALA A 194 -31.57 1.81 38.11
CA ALA A 194 -32.98 1.49 38.38
C ALA A 194 -33.42 0.08 37.95
N ASP A 195 -32.59 -0.93 38.24
CA ASP A 195 -32.84 -2.35 37.92
C ASP A 195 -33.26 -2.59 36.46
N ARG A 196 -32.54 -1.95 35.53
CA ARG A 196 -32.88 -1.99 34.11
C ARG A 196 -32.79 -3.41 33.54
N ARG A 197 -33.75 -3.80 32.69
CA ARG A 197 -33.86 -5.14 32.07
C ARG A 197 -34.10 -5.13 30.56
N ASP A 198 -34.23 -3.95 29.97
CA ASP A 198 -34.45 -3.70 28.55
C ASP A 198 -33.14 -3.74 27.74
N PHE A 199 -32.39 -4.83 27.90
CA PHE A 199 -31.19 -5.16 27.14
C PHE A 199 -31.07 -6.69 27.00
N GLU A 200 -30.18 -7.15 26.13
CA GLU A 200 -29.81 -8.57 26.06
C GLU A 200 -28.29 -8.74 26.00
N PHE A 201 -27.83 -9.93 26.34
CA PHE A 201 -26.49 -10.38 25.98
C PHE A 201 -26.53 -11.15 24.66
N GLN A 202 -25.37 -11.31 24.02
CA GLN A 202 -25.25 -12.18 22.84
C GLN A 202 -23.98 -13.03 22.88
N LYS A 203 -24.10 -14.24 22.35
CA LYS A 203 -22.99 -15.19 22.22
C LYS A 203 -22.95 -15.81 20.84
N LEU A 204 -21.83 -16.43 20.50
CA LEU A 204 -21.71 -17.24 19.30
C LEU A 204 -22.26 -18.64 19.52
N HIS A 205 -22.85 -19.22 18.48
CA HIS A 205 -23.20 -20.63 18.46
C HIS A 205 -21.95 -21.50 18.64
N GLY A 206 -22.07 -22.59 19.41
CA GLY A 206 -20.96 -23.49 19.73
C GLY A 206 -19.90 -22.92 20.68
N MET A 207 -20.12 -21.73 21.25
CA MET A 207 -19.18 -21.10 22.19
C MET A 207 -19.91 -20.47 23.40
N GLY A 208 -19.27 -20.55 24.56
CA GLY A 208 -19.77 -19.90 25.78
C GLY A 208 -21.02 -20.53 26.40
N ASP A 209 -21.38 -21.78 26.05
CA ASP A 209 -22.55 -22.45 26.62
C ASP A 209 -22.46 -22.55 28.15
N GLY A 210 -21.31 -22.97 28.69
CA GLY A 210 -21.08 -23.01 30.13
C GLY A 210 -21.18 -21.64 30.82
N LEU A 211 -20.68 -20.58 30.17
CA LEU A 211 -20.80 -19.21 30.69
C LEU A 211 -22.26 -18.75 30.73
N TYR A 212 -23.00 -18.97 29.64
CA TYR A 212 -24.37 -18.44 29.52
C TYR A 212 -25.42 -19.28 30.24
N ALA A 213 -25.11 -20.52 30.62
CA ALA A 213 -25.89 -21.29 31.59
C ALA A 213 -25.98 -20.59 32.97
N GLU A 214 -25.01 -19.73 33.29
CA GLU A 214 -24.99 -18.91 34.51
C GLU A 214 -25.62 -17.52 34.31
N VAL A 215 -26.07 -17.17 33.10
CA VAL A 215 -26.62 -15.85 32.76
C VAL A 215 -28.14 -15.91 32.51
N VAL A 216 -28.58 -16.87 31.70
CA VAL A 216 -29.95 -16.90 31.16
C VAL A 216 -31.03 -17.35 32.17
N PRO A 217 -30.82 -18.41 32.98
CA PRO A 217 -31.90 -18.96 33.81
C PRO A 217 -32.43 -17.97 34.86
N ALA A 218 -33.72 -18.07 35.18
CA ALA A 218 -34.39 -17.23 36.18
C ALA A 218 -33.82 -17.38 37.60
N ASN A 219 -33.20 -18.52 37.91
CA ASN A 219 -32.50 -18.77 39.19
C ASN A 219 -31.03 -18.34 39.18
N ARG A 220 -30.58 -17.66 38.12
CA ARG A 220 -29.23 -17.10 37.96
C ARG A 220 -29.29 -15.59 37.80
N LEU A 221 -28.71 -15.02 36.73
CA LEU A 221 -28.79 -13.57 36.48
C LEU A 221 -30.12 -13.13 35.86
N ASP A 222 -30.89 -14.06 35.29
CA ASP A 222 -32.18 -13.79 34.63
C ASP A 222 -32.07 -12.71 33.53
N ALA A 223 -31.04 -12.83 32.68
CA ALA A 223 -30.78 -11.91 31.58
C ALA A 223 -30.83 -12.64 30.23
N PRO A 224 -31.58 -12.13 29.23
CA PRO A 224 -31.75 -12.82 27.96
C PRO A 224 -30.43 -12.90 27.19
N CYS A 225 -30.26 -13.98 26.42
CA CYS A 225 -29.11 -14.16 25.53
C CYS A 225 -29.56 -14.57 24.13
N ARG A 226 -29.12 -13.83 23.12
CA ARG A 226 -29.29 -14.21 21.71
C ARG A 226 -28.04 -14.93 21.19
N VAL A 227 -28.26 -16.00 20.45
CA VAL A 227 -27.18 -16.78 19.83
C VAL A 227 -26.98 -16.33 18.38
N TYR A 228 -25.79 -15.83 18.05
CA TYR A 228 -25.36 -15.60 16.68
C TYR A 228 -24.98 -16.94 16.05
N ALA A 229 -25.84 -17.43 15.16
CA ALA A 229 -25.75 -18.75 14.54
C ALA A 229 -25.40 -18.64 13.05
N PRO A 230 -24.16 -18.94 12.65
CA PRO A 230 -23.78 -19.05 11.24
C PRO A 230 -24.50 -20.22 10.59
N VAL A 231 -25.00 -20.02 9.37
CA VAL A 231 -25.66 -21.05 8.58
C VAL A 231 -25.08 -21.01 7.18
N GLY A 232 -24.58 -22.15 6.68
CA GLY A 232 -23.93 -22.25 5.38
C GLY A 232 -23.41 -23.66 5.13
N SER A 233 -22.88 -23.89 3.93
CA SER A 233 -22.19 -25.15 3.62
C SER A 233 -20.83 -25.23 4.33
N HIS A 234 -20.20 -26.41 4.34
CA HIS A 234 -18.85 -26.54 4.89
C HIS A 234 -17.85 -25.63 4.15
N GLU A 235 -17.95 -25.50 2.82
CA GLU A 235 -17.08 -24.63 2.01
C GLU A 235 -17.17 -23.17 2.46
N ASP A 236 -18.38 -22.67 2.70
CA ASP A 236 -18.62 -21.27 3.09
C ASP A 236 -18.21 -20.97 4.54
N LEU A 237 -18.32 -21.97 5.43
CA LEU A 237 -18.05 -21.80 6.86
C LEU A 237 -16.58 -21.96 7.25
N LEU A 238 -15.76 -22.62 6.42
CA LEU A 238 -14.34 -22.85 6.73
C LEU A 238 -13.52 -21.54 6.89
N PRO A 239 -13.58 -20.56 5.96
CA PRO A 239 -12.89 -19.28 6.15
C PRO A 239 -13.38 -18.54 7.41
N TYR A 240 -14.67 -18.62 7.69
CA TYR A 240 -15.28 -18.07 8.90
C TYR A 240 -14.77 -18.76 10.18
N LEU A 241 -14.60 -20.09 10.16
CA LEU A 241 -14.11 -20.88 11.28
C LEU A 241 -12.68 -20.52 11.67
N VAL A 242 -11.77 -20.36 10.71
CA VAL A 242 -10.38 -19.96 10.99
C VAL A 242 -10.32 -18.63 11.73
N ARG A 243 -11.04 -17.61 11.25
CA ARG A 243 -11.12 -16.32 11.97
C ARG A 243 -11.69 -16.52 13.37
N ARG A 244 -12.68 -17.39 13.54
CA ARG A 244 -13.32 -17.62 14.84
C ARG A 244 -12.42 -18.33 15.85
N LEU A 245 -11.58 -19.24 15.36
CA LEU A 245 -10.51 -19.87 16.16
C LEU A 245 -9.49 -18.82 16.61
N LEU A 246 -9.10 -17.87 15.75
CA LEU A 246 -8.17 -16.79 16.13
C LEU A 246 -8.78 -15.84 17.17
N GLU A 247 -10.04 -15.42 16.97
CA GLU A 247 -10.74 -14.49 17.89
C GLU A 247 -10.78 -15.01 19.33
N ASN A 248 -10.99 -16.32 19.51
CA ASN A 248 -11.16 -16.91 20.84
C ASN A 248 -9.94 -17.70 21.33
N GLY A 249 -9.05 -18.09 20.43
CA GLY A 249 -7.84 -18.87 20.70
C GLY A 249 -6.58 -18.02 20.94
N ALA A 250 -6.61 -16.71 20.67
CA ALA A 250 -5.49 -15.83 21.01
C ALA A 250 -5.17 -15.85 22.52
N ASN A 251 -3.89 -15.76 22.91
CA ASN A 251 -3.44 -15.82 24.31
C ASN A 251 -4.10 -14.77 25.23
N SER A 252 -4.54 -13.64 24.67
CA SER A 252 -5.23 -12.57 25.40
C SER A 252 -6.75 -12.75 25.48
N SER A 253 -7.30 -13.75 24.79
CA SER A 253 -8.72 -14.11 24.83
C SER A 253 -9.10 -14.64 26.21
N PHE A 254 -10.26 -14.21 26.71
CA PHE A 254 -10.81 -14.73 27.95
C PHE A 254 -11.12 -16.23 27.87
N VAL A 255 -11.57 -16.70 26.70
CA VAL A 255 -11.93 -18.11 26.47
C VAL A 255 -10.70 -19.01 26.54
N ASN A 256 -9.56 -18.56 26.02
CA ASN A 256 -8.29 -19.28 26.15
C ASN A 256 -7.81 -19.27 27.62
N ARG A 257 -7.84 -18.10 28.27
CA ARG A 257 -7.38 -17.96 29.66
C ARG A 257 -8.20 -18.73 30.69
N ILE A 258 -9.52 -18.86 30.52
CA ILE A 258 -10.37 -19.61 31.46
C ILE A 258 -10.18 -21.13 31.34
N THR A 259 -9.67 -21.61 30.20
CA THR A 259 -9.31 -23.03 30.02
C THR A 259 -7.91 -23.37 30.53
N ASP A 260 -7.11 -22.35 30.89
CA ASP A 260 -5.79 -22.52 31.48
C ASP A 260 -5.91 -22.62 33.02
N GLU A 261 -5.81 -23.84 33.55
CA GLU A 261 -5.90 -24.11 34.99
C GLU A 261 -4.78 -23.44 35.81
N ALA A 262 -3.71 -22.96 35.17
CA ALA A 262 -2.64 -22.24 35.84
C ALA A 262 -2.98 -20.77 36.16
N ILE A 263 -4.06 -20.22 35.58
CA ILE A 263 -4.46 -18.81 35.78
C ILE A 263 -5.47 -18.71 36.94
N PRO A 264 -5.14 -18.02 38.04
CA PRO A 264 -6.06 -17.79 39.15
C PRO A 264 -7.31 -17.02 38.71
N VAL A 265 -8.46 -17.28 39.35
CA VAL A 265 -9.72 -16.60 39.04
C VAL A 265 -9.61 -15.09 39.28
N GLU A 266 -8.83 -14.68 40.28
CA GLU A 266 -8.55 -13.29 40.61
C GLU A 266 -8.01 -12.52 39.39
N ASP A 267 -7.11 -13.13 38.62
CA ASP A 267 -6.50 -12.54 37.42
C ASP A 267 -7.50 -12.44 36.25
N LEU A 268 -8.60 -13.19 36.27
CA LEU A 268 -9.66 -13.17 35.26
C LEU A 268 -10.72 -12.08 35.54
N ILE A 269 -10.83 -11.64 36.80
CA ILE A 269 -11.86 -10.69 37.27
C ILE A 269 -11.33 -9.28 37.56
N HIS A 270 -10.05 -9.00 37.28
CA HIS A 270 -9.47 -7.68 37.44
C HIS A 270 -10.27 -6.59 36.72
N ASP A 271 -10.42 -5.44 37.38
CA ASP A 271 -11.02 -4.25 36.78
C ASP A 271 -10.11 -3.68 35.69
N PRO A 272 -10.52 -3.73 34.41
CA PRO A 272 -9.71 -3.21 33.32
C PRO A 272 -9.49 -1.69 33.43
N VAL A 273 -10.37 -0.95 34.12
CA VAL A 273 -10.21 0.49 34.34
C VAL A 273 -9.03 0.73 35.29
N ALA A 274 -9.05 0.10 36.46
CA ALA A 274 -7.95 0.19 37.43
C ALA A 274 -6.62 -0.26 36.81
N PHE A 275 -6.63 -1.35 36.03
CA PHE A 275 -5.45 -1.83 35.32
C PHE A 275 -4.89 -0.77 34.37
N VAL A 276 -5.72 -0.23 33.47
CA VAL A 276 -5.26 0.75 32.47
C VAL A 276 -4.81 2.05 33.12
N SER A 277 -5.49 2.52 34.18
CA SER A 277 -5.10 3.72 34.93
C SER A 277 -3.77 3.60 35.66
N ALA A 278 -3.33 2.37 35.98
CA ALA A 278 -2.05 2.10 36.62
C ALA A 278 -0.87 1.95 35.62
N LEU A 279 -1.13 1.97 34.32
CA LEU A 279 -0.06 1.84 33.31
C LEU A 279 0.68 3.17 33.10
N ASP A 280 2.01 3.12 33.06
CA ASP A 280 2.84 4.26 32.65
C ASP A 280 2.57 4.69 31.19
N SER A 281 2.23 3.73 30.33
CA SER A 281 1.93 3.96 28.92
C SER A 281 0.66 3.25 28.49
N ILE A 282 -0.33 4.06 28.10
CA ILE A 282 -1.66 3.61 27.68
C ILE A 282 -1.60 2.83 26.34
N PRO A 283 -0.89 3.27 25.28
CA PRO A 283 -0.65 2.44 24.10
C PRO A 283 0.26 1.24 24.40
N HIS A 284 0.21 0.20 23.57
CA HIS A 284 1.10 -0.96 23.75
C HIS A 284 2.53 -0.64 23.27
N PRO A 285 3.56 -0.78 24.12
CA PRO A 285 4.92 -0.30 23.81
C PRO A 285 5.61 -1.12 22.71
N ARG A 286 5.17 -2.36 22.46
CA ARG A 286 5.70 -3.22 21.38
C ARG A 286 4.95 -3.09 20.05
N ILE A 287 4.00 -2.17 19.96
CA ILE A 287 3.32 -1.87 18.69
C ILE A 287 3.73 -0.44 18.32
N PRO A 288 4.78 -0.28 17.50
CA PRO A 288 5.28 1.05 17.14
C PRO A 288 4.22 1.83 16.38
N LEU A 289 4.26 3.16 16.37
CA LEU A 289 3.44 3.93 15.43
C LEU A 289 3.93 3.69 13.99
N PRO A 290 3.10 3.90 12.95
CA PRO A 290 3.52 3.71 11.57
C PRO A 290 4.77 4.51 11.18
N VAL A 291 4.96 5.73 11.71
CA VAL A 291 6.18 6.54 11.51
C VAL A 291 7.44 5.88 12.07
N ASP A 292 7.32 5.19 13.22
CA ASP A 292 8.42 4.56 13.94
C ASP A 292 8.66 3.10 13.51
N LEU A 293 7.97 2.62 12.47
CA LEU A 293 8.00 1.21 12.07
C LEU A 293 9.42 0.68 11.90
N TYR A 294 10.28 1.43 11.22
CA TYR A 294 11.67 1.02 10.96
C TYR A 294 12.62 1.32 12.11
N ARG A 295 12.41 2.42 12.86
CA ARG A 295 13.15 2.69 14.10
C ARG A 295 12.99 1.57 15.12
N SER A 296 11.78 1.02 15.24
CA SER A 296 11.50 -0.12 16.12
C SER A 296 12.21 -1.41 15.70
N GLN A 297 12.71 -1.46 14.47
CA GLN A 297 13.44 -2.58 13.87
C GLN A 297 14.92 -2.22 13.68
N HIS A 298 15.45 -1.33 14.52
CA HIS A 298 16.86 -0.92 14.55
C HIS A 298 17.39 -0.21 13.29
N GLN A 299 16.51 0.26 12.40
CA GLN A 299 16.91 1.15 11.29
C GLN A 299 16.71 2.60 11.72
N GLN A 300 17.77 3.41 11.74
CA GLN A 300 17.73 4.81 12.18
C GLN A 300 17.10 5.74 11.12
N ARG A 301 15.85 5.46 10.74
CA ARG A 301 15.07 6.24 9.78
C ARG A 301 13.58 6.21 10.11
N ASP A 302 12.89 7.28 9.74
CA ASP A 302 11.43 7.31 9.72
C ASP A 302 10.85 6.55 8.53
N ASN A 303 9.65 6.02 8.72
CA ASN A 303 8.79 5.56 7.62
C ASN A 303 8.15 6.76 6.91
N SER A 304 7.93 6.67 5.60
CA SER A 304 7.11 7.61 4.85
C SER A 304 5.65 7.58 5.29
N MET A 305 5.01 8.75 5.38
CA MET A 305 3.61 8.90 5.79
C MET A 305 2.67 9.00 4.59
N GLY A 306 1.48 8.42 4.68
CA GLY A 306 0.43 8.47 3.66
C GLY A 306 -0.78 9.31 4.06
N ILE A 307 -1.85 9.23 3.26
CA ILE A 307 -3.12 9.92 3.50
C ILE A 307 -4.23 8.89 3.52
N ASN A 308 -5.11 8.95 4.53
CA ASN A 308 -6.29 8.10 4.59
C ASN A 308 -7.41 8.69 3.72
N LEU A 309 -7.58 8.14 2.51
CA LEU A 309 -8.63 8.60 1.57
C LEU A 309 -10.06 8.23 2.00
N ALA A 310 -10.24 7.42 3.06
CA ALA A 310 -11.55 7.14 3.64
C ALA A 310 -11.91 8.09 4.80
N ASN A 311 -11.09 9.10 5.08
CA ASN A 311 -11.39 10.18 6.01
C ASN A 311 -11.83 11.43 5.21
N ASP A 312 -13.09 11.80 5.31
CA ASP A 312 -13.67 12.93 4.58
C ASP A 312 -12.95 14.27 4.83
N ASN A 313 -12.38 14.46 6.01
CA ASN A 313 -11.63 15.69 6.32
C ASN A 313 -10.28 15.71 5.62
N ASP A 314 -9.55 14.59 5.65
CA ASP A 314 -8.28 14.46 4.96
C ASP A 314 -8.47 14.54 3.44
N LEU A 315 -9.53 13.90 2.92
CA LEU A 315 -9.88 13.93 1.51
C LEU A 315 -10.25 15.34 1.04
N ARG A 316 -11.02 16.10 1.83
CA ARG A 316 -11.37 17.50 1.51
C ARG A 316 -10.14 18.39 1.49
N ALA A 317 -9.29 18.32 2.51
CA ALA A 317 -8.05 19.09 2.57
C ALA A 317 -7.09 18.74 1.42
N LEU A 318 -7.00 17.45 1.06
CA LEU A 318 -6.23 16.99 -0.09
C LEU A 318 -6.81 17.55 -1.39
N ALA A 319 -8.12 17.47 -1.60
CA ALA A 319 -8.77 17.97 -2.80
C ALA A 319 -8.55 19.49 -2.99
N GLU A 320 -8.66 20.28 -1.92
CA GLU A 320 -8.34 21.72 -1.94
C GLU A 320 -6.88 21.97 -2.34
N SER A 321 -5.96 21.18 -1.80
CA SER A 321 -4.52 21.29 -2.10
C SER A 321 -4.18 20.87 -3.54
N LEU A 322 -4.79 19.79 -4.04
CA LEU A 322 -4.59 19.31 -5.42
C LEU A 322 -5.15 20.31 -6.44
N ASN A 323 -6.36 20.81 -6.21
CA ASN A 323 -7.01 21.75 -7.12
C ASN A 323 -6.31 23.11 -7.16
N SER A 324 -5.57 23.48 -6.11
CA SER A 324 -4.79 24.72 -6.06
C SER A 324 -3.34 24.57 -6.58
N ALA A 325 -2.88 23.36 -6.92
CA ALA A 325 -1.49 23.08 -7.32
C ALA A 325 -1.07 23.67 -8.69
N GLY A 326 -1.91 24.47 -9.33
CA GLY A 326 -1.54 25.33 -10.46
C GLY A 326 -1.33 24.61 -11.80
N ALA A 327 -2.09 23.56 -12.09
CA ALA A 327 -2.08 22.89 -13.39
C ALA A 327 -2.24 23.92 -14.53
N GLY A 328 -1.39 23.85 -15.55
CA GLY A 328 -1.34 24.79 -16.68
C GLY A 328 -0.30 25.91 -16.55
N SER A 329 0.35 26.08 -15.40
CA SER A 329 1.40 27.10 -15.17
C SER A 329 2.82 26.53 -15.07
N TRP A 330 2.95 25.20 -15.04
CA TRP A 330 4.24 24.55 -14.83
C TRP A 330 5.15 24.76 -16.04
N THR A 331 6.40 25.14 -15.76
CA THR A 331 7.43 25.31 -16.78
C THR A 331 8.69 24.57 -16.34
N ALA A 332 9.22 23.72 -17.21
CA ALA A 332 10.50 23.07 -17.02
C ALA A 332 11.51 23.52 -18.08
N GLY A 333 12.78 23.57 -17.71
CA GLY A 333 13.88 23.81 -18.63
C GLY A 333 15.18 23.31 -18.00
N PRO A 334 16.28 23.30 -18.75
CA PRO A 334 17.56 22.85 -18.21
C PRO A 334 17.97 23.65 -16.97
N LEU A 335 18.37 22.96 -15.89
CA LEU A 335 18.97 23.57 -14.70
C LEU A 335 20.48 23.30 -14.75
N VAL A 336 21.20 24.20 -15.41
CA VAL A 336 22.65 24.12 -15.64
C VAL A 336 23.25 25.50 -15.36
N PRO A 337 24.04 25.65 -14.27
CA PRO A 337 24.66 26.93 -13.94
C PRO A 337 25.49 27.49 -15.10
N GLY A 338 25.26 28.77 -15.41
CA GLY A 338 25.97 29.47 -16.49
C GLY A 338 25.51 29.14 -17.92
N ALA A 339 24.54 28.25 -18.11
CA ALA A 339 23.95 28.00 -19.43
C ALA A 339 22.79 28.96 -19.75
N SER A 340 22.60 29.24 -21.03
CA SER A 340 21.44 29.97 -21.56
C SER A 340 20.75 29.09 -22.60
N PRO A 341 19.80 28.24 -22.18
CA PRO A 341 19.14 27.29 -23.06
C PRO A 341 18.40 27.98 -24.21
N SER A 342 18.61 27.48 -25.42
CA SER A 342 18.09 28.06 -26.67
C SER A 342 16.99 27.22 -27.35
N GLY A 343 16.69 26.03 -26.80
CA GLY A 343 15.66 25.12 -27.33
C GLY A 343 14.25 25.74 -27.38
N ALA A 344 13.38 25.22 -28.25
CA ALA A 344 11.97 25.60 -28.23
C ALA A 344 11.23 24.96 -27.04
N PHE A 345 10.20 25.64 -26.55
CA PHE A 345 9.27 25.05 -25.59
C PHE A 345 8.31 24.08 -26.30
N ALA A 346 8.14 22.90 -25.75
CA ALA A 346 7.12 21.92 -26.09
C ALA A 346 6.03 21.89 -25.01
N GLU A 347 4.79 21.66 -25.41
CA GLU A 347 3.67 21.50 -24.48
C GLU A 347 3.73 20.13 -23.80
N ALA A 348 3.36 20.10 -22.51
CA ALA A 348 3.04 18.88 -21.80
C ALA A 348 1.52 18.82 -21.62
N THR A 349 0.91 17.73 -22.04
CA THR A 349 -0.56 17.54 -22.03
C THR A 349 -0.96 16.44 -21.07
N ASN A 350 -2.13 16.57 -20.45
CA ASN A 350 -2.66 15.53 -19.58
C ASN A 350 -3.02 14.26 -20.38
N PRO A 351 -2.50 13.06 -20.05
CA PRO A 351 -2.86 11.84 -20.76
C PRO A 351 -4.35 11.47 -20.59
N ALA A 352 -5.02 11.95 -19.54
CA ALA A 352 -6.44 11.69 -19.32
C ALA A 352 -7.35 12.61 -20.15
N ASP A 353 -6.86 13.79 -20.54
CA ASP A 353 -7.55 14.70 -21.45
C ASP A 353 -6.50 15.57 -22.16
N ARG A 354 -6.17 15.18 -23.39
CA ARG A 354 -5.06 15.79 -24.15
C ARG A 354 -5.34 17.23 -24.61
N ARG A 355 -6.57 17.73 -24.39
CA ARG A 355 -6.92 19.13 -24.59
C ARG A 355 -6.39 20.02 -23.45
N GLU A 356 -6.11 19.43 -22.29
CA GLU A 356 -5.54 20.11 -21.13
C GLU A 356 -4.01 20.15 -21.27
N VAL A 357 -3.47 21.35 -21.54
CA VAL A 357 -2.03 21.63 -21.42
C VAL A 357 -1.71 21.88 -19.95
N VAL A 358 -0.94 20.98 -19.34
CA VAL A 358 -0.59 21.05 -17.90
C VAL A 358 0.66 21.89 -17.65
N GLY A 359 1.44 22.15 -18.70
CA GLY A 359 2.61 23.01 -18.65
C GLY A 359 3.40 22.96 -19.96
N ARG A 360 4.64 23.44 -19.91
CA ARG A 360 5.58 23.41 -21.04
C ARG A 360 6.99 23.10 -20.58
N TRP A 361 7.79 22.50 -21.45
CA TRP A 361 9.18 22.18 -21.16
C TRP A 361 10.10 22.54 -22.31
N GLN A 362 11.34 22.92 -22.01
CA GLN A 362 12.35 23.28 -23.01
C GLN A 362 13.40 22.16 -23.10
N ALA A 363 13.69 21.67 -24.30
CA ALA A 363 14.71 20.64 -24.50
C ALA A 363 16.14 21.19 -24.30
N THR A 364 17.03 20.32 -23.81
CA THR A 364 18.46 20.63 -23.64
C THR A 364 19.16 20.66 -25.00
N ASP A 365 19.83 21.76 -25.32
CA ASP A 365 20.72 21.86 -26.49
C ASP A 365 22.14 21.37 -26.20
N ALA A 366 22.93 21.14 -27.26
CA ALA A 366 24.28 20.60 -27.16
C ALA A 366 25.24 21.49 -26.35
N ILE A 367 25.07 22.82 -26.40
CA ILE A 367 25.91 23.78 -25.66
C ILE A 367 25.62 23.66 -24.16
N THR A 368 24.34 23.62 -23.81
CA THR A 368 23.89 23.43 -22.43
C THR A 368 24.33 22.07 -21.86
N LEU A 369 24.27 21.01 -22.68
CA LEU A 369 24.78 19.68 -22.29
C LEU A 369 26.28 19.71 -22.01
N GLU A 370 27.07 20.36 -22.86
CA GLU A 370 28.51 20.50 -22.66
C GLU A 370 28.85 21.27 -21.37
N HIS A 371 28.15 22.39 -21.11
CA HIS A 371 28.29 23.11 -19.85
C HIS A 371 27.97 22.23 -18.64
N ALA A 372 26.92 21.41 -18.72
CA ALA A 372 26.57 20.51 -17.64
C ALA A 372 27.68 19.50 -17.32
N LEU A 373 28.31 18.93 -18.35
CA LEU A 373 29.44 18.01 -18.18
C LEU A 373 30.64 18.71 -17.55
N VAL A 374 30.99 19.91 -18.02
CA VAL A 374 32.10 20.70 -17.46
C VAL A 374 31.84 21.00 -15.97
N ASN A 375 30.65 21.49 -15.64
CA ASN A 375 30.27 21.81 -14.26
C ASN A 375 30.32 20.58 -13.35
N ALA A 376 29.74 19.45 -13.79
CA ALA A 376 29.66 18.24 -12.99
C ALA A 376 31.05 17.66 -12.69
N VAL A 377 31.94 17.64 -13.69
CA VAL A 377 33.33 17.19 -13.51
C VAL A 377 34.08 18.10 -12.53
N ALA A 378 33.90 19.41 -12.64
CA ALA A 378 34.58 20.36 -11.77
C ALA A 378 34.07 20.31 -10.32
N ALA A 379 32.76 20.10 -10.12
CA ALA A 379 32.13 20.12 -8.80
C ALA A 379 32.28 18.81 -8.02
N GLN A 380 32.40 17.67 -8.71
CA GLN A 380 32.37 16.35 -8.06
C GLN A 380 33.43 16.15 -6.96
N PRO A 381 34.71 16.55 -7.13
CA PRO A 381 35.72 16.32 -6.09
C PRO A 381 35.39 17.00 -4.75
N ALA A 382 34.83 18.21 -4.77
CA ALA A 382 34.44 18.92 -3.55
C ALA A 382 33.19 18.29 -2.91
N TRP A 383 32.26 17.80 -3.72
CA TRP A 383 31.09 17.06 -3.22
C TRP A 383 31.47 15.73 -2.57
N ASP A 384 32.38 14.98 -3.18
CA ASP A 384 32.85 13.71 -2.63
C ASP A 384 33.60 13.90 -1.30
N ALA A 385 34.36 14.99 -1.18
CA ALA A 385 35.03 15.39 0.06
C ALA A 385 34.06 15.84 1.17
N THR A 386 32.80 16.16 0.85
CA THR A 386 31.78 16.47 1.87
C THR A 386 31.47 15.20 2.66
N PRO A 387 31.53 15.21 4.01
CA PRO A 387 31.30 14.00 4.81
C PRO A 387 29.98 13.30 4.46
N ALA A 388 29.99 11.97 4.43
CA ALA A 388 28.80 11.16 4.10
C ALA A 388 27.60 11.49 5.00
N SER A 389 27.84 11.80 6.27
CA SER A 389 26.81 12.25 7.22
C SER A 389 26.18 13.60 6.85
N ALA A 390 26.95 14.53 6.29
CA ALA A 390 26.44 15.81 5.82
C ALA A 390 25.62 15.66 4.53
N ARG A 391 26.10 14.83 3.59
CA ARG A 391 25.32 14.48 2.39
C ARG A 391 23.99 13.80 2.77
N ALA A 392 24.03 12.88 3.72
CA ALA A 392 22.85 12.19 4.25
C ALA A 392 21.83 13.17 4.89
N ALA A 393 22.30 14.15 5.66
CA ALA A 393 21.43 15.15 6.28
C ALA A 393 20.67 15.99 5.23
N ILE A 394 21.30 16.32 4.09
CA ILE A 394 20.63 17.02 2.99
C ILE A 394 19.53 16.15 2.36
N LEU A 395 19.77 14.85 2.17
CA LEU A 395 18.76 13.93 1.63
C LEU A 395 17.57 13.75 2.59
N GLU A 396 17.81 13.68 3.89
CA GLU A 396 16.74 13.67 4.90
C GLU A 396 15.93 14.96 4.90
N HIS A 397 16.59 16.11 4.78
CA HIS A 397 15.90 17.40 4.65
C HIS A 397 15.02 17.44 3.40
N ALA A 398 15.53 16.95 2.25
CA ALA A 398 14.73 16.79 1.04
C ALA A 398 13.52 15.88 1.25
N ALA A 399 13.68 14.78 1.98
CA ALA A 399 12.58 13.86 2.29
C ALA A 399 11.48 14.56 3.10
N SER A 400 11.84 15.36 4.11
CA SER A 400 10.90 16.16 4.90
C SER A 400 10.18 17.22 4.06
N LEU A 401 10.89 17.92 3.16
CA LEU A 401 10.28 18.90 2.26
C LEU A 401 9.30 18.24 1.28
N LEU A 402 9.66 17.07 0.75
CA LEU A 402 8.84 16.33 -0.20
C LEU A 402 7.56 15.81 0.46
N GLU A 403 7.67 15.21 1.65
CA GLU A 403 6.52 14.73 2.42
C GLU A 403 5.56 15.88 2.79
N ALA A 404 6.10 17.02 3.23
CA ALA A 404 5.30 18.22 3.55
C ALA A 404 4.60 18.83 2.32
N ARG A 405 5.10 18.58 1.11
CA ARG A 405 4.54 19.08 -0.16
C ARG A 405 3.88 17.98 -0.98
N MET A 406 3.55 16.84 -0.37
CA MET A 406 2.97 15.67 -1.04
C MET A 406 1.82 16.02 -1.99
N PRO A 407 0.81 16.84 -1.63
CA PRO A 407 -0.28 17.18 -2.55
C PRO A 407 0.19 17.82 -3.87
N ALA A 408 1.19 18.70 -3.85
CA ALA A 408 1.68 19.36 -5.07
C ALA A 408 2.30 18.36 -6.04
N TYR A 409 3.07 17.39 -5.53
CA TYR A 409 3.67 16.33 -6.34
C TYR A 409 2.65 15.29 -6.79
N MET A 410 1.64 14.99 -5.96
CA MET A 410 0.50 14.17 -6.37
C MET A 410 -0.25 14.79 -7.54
N ALA A 411 -0.48 16.11 -7.53
CA ALA A 411 -1.14 16.80 -8.64
C ALA A 411 -0.36 16.62 -9.95
N MET A 412 0.96 16.74 -9.93
CA MET A 412 1.81 16.46 -11.09
C MET A 412 1.77 14.98 -11.50
N CYS A 413 1.81 14.04 -10.56
CA CYS A 413 1.69 12.61 -10.86
C CYS A 413 0.37 12.30 -11.60
N THR A 414 -0.73 12.90 -11.18
CA THR A 414 -2.04 12.70 -11.77
C THR A 414 -2.17 13.41 -13.12
N LYS A 415 -1.77 14.69 -13.20
CA LYS A 415 -1.98 15.53 -14.38
C LYS A 415 -0.94 15.33 -15.47
N GLU A 416 0.31 15.05 -15.14
CA GLU A 416 1.38 14.82 -16.12
C GLU A 416 1.53 13.33 -16.45
N ALA A 417 1.44 12.44 -15.46
CA ALA A 417 1.71 11.01 -15.64
C ALA A 417 0.46 10.11 -15.59
N GLY A 418 -0.74 10.67 -15.42
CA GLY A 418 -2.00 9.91 -15.43
C GLY A 418 -2.20 8.99 -14.22
N LYS A 419 -1.48 9.21 -13.11
CA LYS A 419 -1.59 8.35 -11.91
C LYS A 419 -2.85 8.63 -11.10
N THR A 420 -3.50 7.56 -10.64
CA THR A 420 -4.58 7.66 -9.66
C THR A 420 -4.11 8.31 -8.34
N LEU A 421 -5.03 8.83 -7.53
CA LEU A 421 -4.68 9.43 -6.24
C LEU A 421 -3.89 8.48 -5.32
N ILE A 422 -4.27 7.20 -5.27
CA ILE A 422 -3.57 6.17 -4.47
C ILE A 422 -2.16 5.94 -5.02
N ASP A 423 -2.01 5.85 -6.34
CA ASP A 423 -0.71 5.72 -6.98
C ASP A 423 0.17 6.95 -6.75
N GLY A 424 -0.42 8.15 -6.70
CA GLY A 424 0.29 9.40 -6.37
C GLY A 424 0.81 9.42 -4.93
N ILE A 425 0.03 8.95 -3.95
CA ILE A 425 0.49 8.80 -2.55
C ILE A 425 1.67 7.82 -2.51
N ALA A 426 1.52 6.65 -3.15
CA ALA A 426 2.56 5.63 -3.17
C ALA A 426 3.86 6.12 -3.83
N GLU A 427 3.76 6.88 -4.93
CA GLU A 427 4.90 7.47 -5.63
C GLU A 427 5.70 8.42 -4.73
N VAL A 428 5.03 9.36 -4.04
CA VAL A 428 5.69 10.31 -3.15
C VAL A 428 6.32 9.58 -1.96
N ARG A 429 5.60 8.61 -1.38
CA ARG A 429 6.11 7.81 -0.27
C ARG A 429 7.36 7.03 -0.63
N GLU A 430 7.38 6.37 -1.79
CA GLU A 430 8.54 5.62 -2.27
C GLU A 430 9.75 6.54 -2.51
N ALA A 431 9.53 7.74 -3.05
CA ALA A 431 10.58 8.75 -3.20
C ALA A 431 11.16 9.22 -1.84
N VAL A 432 10.30 9.49 -0.86
CA VAL A 432 10.69 9.83 0.52
C VAL A 432 11.48 8.70 1.16
N ASP A 433 11.03 7.45 0.98
CA ASP A 433 11.72 6.29 1.51
C ASP A 433 13.10 6.09 0.87
N PHE A 434 13.27 6.30 -0.45
CA PHE A 434 14.59 6.27 -1.08
C PHE A 434 15.55 7.30 -0.49
N LEU A 435 15.09 8.55 -0.31
CA LEU A 435 15.90 9.62 0.28
C LEU A 435 16.36 9.26 1.70
N ARG A 436 15.42 8.83 2.56
CA ARG A 436 15.72 8.43 3.94
C ARG A 436 16.58 7.18 4.02
N TYR A 437 16.31 6.18 3.18
CA TYR A 437 17.05 4.92 3.17
C TYR A 437 18.50 5.11 2.70
N TYR A 438 18.73 5.83 1.60
CA TYR A 438 20.09 6.05 1.12
C TYR A 438 20.89 7.05 1.97
N ALA A 439 20.22 7.97 2.66
CA ALA A 439 20.86 8.77 3.72
C ALA A 439 21.41 7.86 4.84
N LEU A 440 20.61 6.91 5.33
CA LEU A 440 21.03 5.91 6.31
C LEU A 440 22.22 5.08 5.80
N GLN A 441 22.10 4.50 4.59
CA GLN A 441 23.15 3.67 4.00
C GLN A 441 24.46 4.43 3.77
N ALA A 442 24.40 5.72 3.42
CA ALA A 442 25.60 6.54 3.31
C ALA A 442 26.31 6.71 4.66
N ARG A 443 25.57 6.98 5.74
CA ARG A 443 26.14 7.10 7.10
C ARG A 443 26.82 5.82 7.55
N GLU A 444 26.20 4.68 7.27
CA GLU A 444 26.68 3.37 7.73
C GLU A 444 27.89 2.86 6.93
N HIS A 445 27.95 3.13 5.62
CA HIS A 445 28.91 2.46 4.74
C HIS A 445 30.01 3.36 4.16
N PHE A 446 29.87 4.69 4.18
CA PHE A 446 30.85 5.62 3.59
C PHE A 446 31.75 6.30 4.63
N ALA A 447 31.75 5.83 5.87
CA ALA A 447 32.77 6.18 6.85
C ALA A 447 34.03 5.31 6.63
N PRO A 448 35.25 5.83 6.91
CA PRO A 448 36.47 5.02 6.86
C PRO A 448 36.37 3.78 7.77
N MET A 449 36.54 2.61 7.19
CA MET A 449 36.52 1.34 7.90
C MET A 449 37.95 0.94 8.28
N ALA A 450 38.23 0.84 9.59
CA ALA A 450 39.50 0.31 10.06
C ALA A 450 39.66 -1.16 9.65
N LEU A 451 40.81 -1.50 9.08
CA LEU A 451 41.19 -2.85 8.71
C LEU A 451 42.24 -3.38 9.69
N PRO A 452 42.33 -4.71 9.87
CA PRO A 452 43.39 -5.31 10.68
C PRO A 452 44.79 -4.97 10.11
N GLY A 453 45.79 -5.00 10.98
CA GLY A 453 47.18 -4.75 10.62
C GLY A 453 48.14 -5.18 11.74
N PRO A 454 49.44 -5.32 11.44
CA PRO A 454 50.46 -5.53 12.45
C PRO A 454 50.55 -4.31 13.36
N THR A 455 51.16 -4.51 14.53
CA THR A 455 51.43 -3.41 15.45
C THR A 455 52.32 -2.36 14.77
N GLY A 456 51.93 -1.09 14.87
CA GLY A 456 52.66 0.02 14.22
C GLY A 456 52.15 0.34 12.82
N GLU A 457 50.99 -0.21 12.44
CA GLU A 457 50.33 0.05 11.17
C GLU A 457 48.86 0.41 11.41
N ALA A 458 48.36 1.42 10.70
CA ALA A 458 46.94 1.75 10.63
C ALA A 458 46.45 1.58 9.20
N ASN A 459 45.54 0.63 8.99
CA ASN A 459 44.92 0.35 7.69
C ASN A 459 43.48 0.82 7.69
N GLN A 460 43.06 1.48 6.63
CA GLN A 460 41.67 1.92 6.45
C GLN A 460 41.20 1.68 5.02
N LEU A 461 40.01 1.11 4.85
CA LEU A 461 39.27 1.09 3.59
C LEU A 461 38.27 2.25 3.56
N GLN A 462 38.20 2.94 2.45
CA GLN A 462 37.31 4.08 2.23
C GLN A 462 36.57 3.92 0.91
N LEU A 463 35.30 4.33 0.89
CA LEU A 463 34.50 4.44 -0.32
C LEU A 463 34.44 5.91 -0.77
N ALA A 464 34.56 6.12 -2.08
CA ALA A 464 34.51 7.44 -2.71
C ALA A 464 33.63 7.38 -3.97
N GLY A 465 32.99 8.48 -4.34
CA GLY A 465 32.23 8.58 -5.59
C GLY A 465 33.09 8.20 -6.81
N ARG A 466 32.48 7.61 -7.84
CA ARG A 466 33.19 7.28 -9.10
C ARG A 466 33.45 8.50 -9.96
N GLY A 467 32.66 9.57 -9.82
CA GLY A 467 32.74 10.76 -10.67
C GLY A 467 31.35 11.26 -11.07
N VAL A 468 31.17 11.58 -12.34
CA VAL A 468 29.87 12.03 -12.88
C VAL A 468 28.99 10.83 -13.24
N PHE A 469 27.76 10.80 -12.72
CA PHE A 469 26.74 9.84 -13.10
C PHE A 469 25.64 10.49 -13.95
N ALA A 470 25.26 9.81 -15.03
CA ALA A 470 24.02 10.12 -15.74
C ALA A 470 22.89 9.25 -15.18
N CYS A 471 21.88 9.88 -14.58
CA CYS A 471 20.67 9.20 -14.09
C CYS A 471 19.56 9.39 -15.12
N ILE A 472 19.20 8.31 -15.81
CA ILE A 472 18.20 8.28 -16.89
C ILE A 472 16.98 7.48 -16.39
N SER A 473 15.88 8.18 -16.14
CA SER A 473 14.70 7.61 -15.47
C SER A 473 13.51 7.40 -16.41
N PRO A 474 12.55 6.53 -16.05
CA PRO A 474 11.36 6.27 -16.83
C PRO A 474 10.22 7.23 -16.44
N TRP A 475 9.16 7.26 -17.25
CA TRP A 475 7.96 8.08 -17.03
C TRP A 475 6.97 7.44 -16.04
N ASN A 476 7.04 6.13 -15.83
CA ASN A 476 6.02 5.38 -15.11
C ASN A 476 6.16 5.45 -13.57
N PHE A 477 7.35 5.82 -13.09
CA PHE A 477 7.61 6.28 -11.72
C PHE A 477 8.45 7.56 -11.82
N PRO A 478 7.82 8.67 -12.23
CA PRO A 478 8.53 9.87 -12.66
C PRO A 478 9.14 10.65 -11.49
N LEU A 479 8.80 10.30 -10.25
CA LEU A 479 9.35 10.90 -9.05
C LEU A 479 10.14 9.88 -8.23
N ALA A 480 9.58 8.69 -7.96
CA ALA A 480 10.19 7.70 -7.08
C ALA A 480 11.49 7.13 -7.64
N ILE A 481 11.45 6.56 -8.86
CA ILE A 481 12.66 6.02 -9.49
C ILE A 481 13.62 7.15 -9.84
N PHE A 482 13.12 8.29 -10.33
CA PHE A 482 13.94 9.47 -10.62
C PHE A 482 14.78 9.90 -9.41
N LEU A 483 14.13 10.17 -8.27
CA LEU A 483 14.82 10.55 -7.03
C LEU A 483 15.64 9.41 -6.44
N GLY A 484 15.19 8.15 -6.56
CA GLY A 484 15.95 6.99 -6.08
C GLY A 484 17.32 6.86 -6.75
N GLN A 485 17.39 6.97 -8.07
CA GLN A 485 18.65 6.94 -8.81
C GLN A 485 19.58 8.11 -8.42
N ILE A 486 19.02 9.33 -8.37
CA ILE A 486 19.75 10.56 -8.06
C ILE A 486 20.28 10.53 -6.62
N ALA A 487 19.43 10.18 -5.65
CA ALA A 487 19.77 10.14 -4.24
C ALA A 487 20.89 9.15 -3.95
N ALA A 488 20.86 7.95 -4.57
CA ALA A 488 21.92 6.97 -4.42
C ALA A 488 23.28 7.48 -4.94
N ALA A 489 23.30 8.09 -6.12
CA ALA A 489 24.52 8.63 -6.71
C ALA A 489 25.09 9.78 -5.87
N LEU A 490 24.24 10.73 -5.44
CA LEU A 490 24.63 11.84 -4.58
C LEU A 490 25.12 11.37 -3.21
N ALA A 491 24.42 10.42 -2.58
CA ALA A 491 24.78 9.81 -1.30
C ALA A 491 26.20 9.22 -1.34
N ALA A 492 26.54 8.54 -2.45
CA ALA A 492 27.85 7.94 -2.68
C ALA A 492 28.97 8.93 -3.04
N GLY A 493 28.67 10.24 -3.17
CA GLY A 493 29.67 11.28 -3.46
C GLY A 493 29.86 11.62 -4.95
N ASN A 494 28.91 11.23 -5.81
CA ASN A 494 28.96 11.53 -7.24
C ASN A 494 28.27 12.86 -7.56
N ALA A 495 28.74 13.55 -8.59
CA ALA A 495 27.92 14.57 -9.27
C ALA A 495 26.95 13.88 -10.23
N VAL A 496 25.77 14.47 -10.43
CA VAL A 496 24.66 13.85 -11.15
C VAL A 496 24.16 14.77 -12.26
N ILE A 497 24.02 14.20 -13.44
CA ILE A 497 23.24 14.75 -14.54
C ILE A 497 21.96 13.93 -14.65
N ALA A 498 20.84 14.56 -14.29
CA ALA A 498 19.52 13.95 -14.26
C ALA A 498 18.78 14.19 -15.58
N LYS A 499 18.43 13.10 -16.28
CA LYS A 499 17.67 13.10 -17.54
C LYS A 499 16.37 12.31 -17.31
N PRO A 500 15.21 12.96 -17.18
CA PRO A 500 13.93 12.27 -17.02
C PRO A 500 13.41 11.72 -18.35
N ALA A 501 12.35 10.92 -18.31
CA ALA A 501 11.58 10.60 -19.51
C ALA A 501 10.90 11.86 -20.10
N GLU A 502 10.73 11.88 -21.42
CA GLU A 502 10.18 13.04 -22.14
C GLU A 502 8.70 13.33 -21.82
N GLN A 503 7.97 12.32 -21.37
CA GLN A 503 6.57 12.43 -20.96
C GLN A 503 6.40 13.16 -19.62
N THR A 504 7.44 13.21 -18.76
CA THR A 504 7.31 13.64 -17.36
C THR A 504 8.42 14.62 -16.93
N ASN A 505 8.59 15.68 -17.72
CA ASN A 505 9.64 16.69 -17.50
C ASN A 505 9.28 17.73 -16.40
N LEU A 506 8.00 17.96 -16.11
CA LEU A 506 7.59 18.99 -15.16
C LEU A 506 7.84 18.53 -13.72
N ILE A 507 7.44 17.30 -13.39
CA ILE A 507 7.68 16.73 -12.06
C ILE A 507 9.17 16.51 -11.78
N GLY A 508 9.95 16.08 -12.78
CA GLY A 508 11.40 15.95 -12.69
C GLY A 508 12.07 17.29 -12.35
N TYR A 509 11.67 18.36 -13.04
CA TYR A 509 12.17 19.72 -12.78
C TYR A 509 11.83 20.20 -11.36
N ALA A 510 10.59 19.99 -10.92
CA ALA A 510 10.16 20.35 -9.57
C ALA A 510 10.97 19.61 -8.49
N ALA A 511 11.22 18.32 -8.69
CA ALA A 511 12.01 17.49 -7.78
C ALA A 511 13.47 17.96 -7.67
N ILE A 512 14.12 18.34 -8.78
CA ILE A 512 15.48 18.89 -8.75
C ILE A 512 15.54 20.22 -8.00
N LYS A 513 14.56 21.12 -8.22
CA LYS A 513 14.47 22.36 -7.44
C LYS A 513 14.34 22.11 -5.94
N LEU A 514 13.59 21.10 -5.54
CA LEU A 514 13.46 20.71 -4.14
C LEU A 514 14.78 20.17 -3.57
N LEU A 515 15.55 19.40 -4.35
CA LEU A 515 16.88 18.95 -3.92
C LEU A 515 17.88 20.12 -3.76
N HIS A 516 17.80 21.13 -4.63
CA HIS A 516 18.58 22.36 -4.46
C HIS A 516 18.18 23.14 -3.21
N GLU A 517 16.87 23.29 -2.98
CA GLU A 517 16.35 23.91 -1.76
C GLU A 517 16.80 23.17 -0.49
N ALA A 518 16.87 21.84 -0.55
CA ALA A 518 17.34 21.01 0.57
C ALA A 518 18.82 21.21 0.88
N GLY A 519 19.62 21.66 -0.10
CA GLY A 519 21.04 21.99 0.07
C GLY A 519 21.99 21.34 -0.93
N ILE A 520 21.51 20.63 -1.96
CA ILE A 520 22.39 20.06 -3.00
C ILE A 520 22.88 21.20 -3.92
N PRO A 521 24.20 21.40 -4.10
CA PRO A 521 24.72 22.44 -4.99
C PRO A 521 24.28 22.26 -6.44
N GLN A 522 24.08 23.37 -7.16
CA GLN A 522 23.56 23.35 -8.54
C GLN A 522 24.54 22.77 -9.55
N GLU A 523 25.83 22.89 -9.29
CA GLU A 523 26.89 22.33 -10.14
C GLU A 523 27.04 20.82 -9.92
N VAL A 524 26.63 20.33 -8.74
CA VAL A 524 26.67 18.90 -8.37
C VAL A 524 25.48 18.15 -8.95
N LEU A 525 24.29 18.76 -8.98
CA LEU A 525 23.07 18.15 -9.51
C LEU A 525 22.49 19.02 -10.61
N GLN A 526 22.49 18.53 -11.84
CA GLN A 526 22.01 19.29 -13.00
C GLN A 526 20.89 18.56 -13.72
N TYR A 527 19.93 19.31 -14.26
CA TYR A 527 18.72 18.77 -14.89
C TYR A 527 18.70 19.02 -16.39
N LEU A 528 18.62 17.95 -17.18
CA LEU A 528 18.67 17.98 -18.64
C LEU A 528 17.42 17.31 -19.23
N PRO A 529 16.31 18.03 -19.39
CA PRO A 529 15.13 17.53 -20.09
C PRO A 529 15.43 17.37 -21.59
N GLY A 530 14.86 16.36 -22.24
CA GLY A 530 15.09 16.08 -23.67
C GLY A 530 14.73 14.65 -24.05
N ASP A 531 14.84 14.32 -25.34
CA ASP A 531 14.60 12.96 -25.81
C ASP A 531 15.80 12.02 -25.51
N GLY A 532 15.56 10.71 -25.58
CA GLY A 532 16.61 9.72 -25.35
C GLY A 532 17.64 9.64 -26.48
N ALA A 533 17.24 9.92 -27.73
CA ALA A 533 18.06 9.77 -28.93
C ALA A 533 19.15 10.86 -29.05
N THR A 534 18.92 12.02 -28.44
CA THR A 534 19.82 13.17 -28.44
C THR A 534 20.55 13.28 -27.11
N VAL A 535 19.88 13.75 -26.06
CA VAL A 535 20.47 14.03 -24.75
C VAL A 535 20.98 12.74 -24.08
N GLY A 536 20.15 11.70 -24.04
CA GLY A 536 20.52 10.42 -23.42
C GLY A 536 21.70 9.74 -24.13
N ALA A 537 21.68 9.70 -25.45
CA ALA A 537 22.76 9.14 -26.26
C ALA A 537 24.07 9.94 -26.13
N ALA A 538 24.00 11.27 -26.09
CA ALA A 538 25.17 12.13 -25.91
C ALA A 538 25.85 11.88 -24.56
N LEU A 539 25.07 11.86 -23.45
CA LEU A 539 25.59 11.53 -22.11
C LEU A 539 26.23 10.14 -22.08
N THR A 540 25.60 9.17 -22.76
CA THR A 540 26.10 7.79 -22.79
C THR A 540 27.36 7.62 -23.64
N ARG A 541 27.66 8.53 -24.57
CA ARG A 541 28.89 8.45 -25.38
C ARG A 541 30.05 9.25 -24.80
N ASP A 542 29.79 10.19 -23.89
CA ASP A 542 30.81 11.10 -23.38
C ASP A 542 31.78 10.42 -22.39
N PRO A 543 33.11 10.53 -22.59
CA PRO A 543 34.11 9.86 -21.76
C PRO A 543 34.22 10.41 -20.33
N ARG A 544 33.62 11.57 -20.01
CA ARG A 544 33.63 12.14 -18.66
C ARG A 544 32.60 11.49 -17.72
N VAL A 545 31.61 10.80 -18.27
CA VAL A 545 30.57 10.11 -17.48
C VAL A 545 31.13 8.78 -16.94
N ALA A 546 31.32 8.71 -15.63
CA ALA A 546 31.88 7.56 -14.92
C ALA A 546 30.86 6.41 -14.73
N GLY A 547 29.57 6.70 -14.84
CA GLY A 547 28.53 5.68 -14.81
C GLY A 547 27.18 6.17 -15.30
N VAL A 548 26.34 5.21 -15.68
CA VAL A 548 24.94 5.43 -16.07
C VAL A 548 24.05 4.59 -15.17
N CYS A 549 23.11 5.24 -14.51
CA CYS A 549 22.01 4.58 -13.82
C CYS A 549 20.76 4.73 -14.68
N PHE A 550 20.28 3.64 -15.25
CA PHE A 550 19.19 3.61 -16.22
C PHE A 550 18.03 2.75 -15.71
N THR A 551 16.81 3.24 -15.89
CA THR A 551 15.63 2.40 -15.78
C THR A 551 14.70 2.65 -16.97
N GLY A 552 14.32 1.60 -17.68
CA GLY A 552 13.52 1.69 -18.91
C GLY A 552 13.51 0.40 -19.71
N SER A 553 13.41 0.49 -21.05
CA SER A 553 13.29 -0.70 -21.89
C SER A 553 14.60 -1.51 -22.01
N THR A 554 14.47 -2.81 -22.30
CA THR A 554 15.61 -3.72 -22.48
C THR A 554 16.46 -3.32 -23.69
N GLU A 555 15.81 -2.84 -24.74
CA GLU A 555 16.42 -2.38 -25.99
C GLU A 555 17.32 -1.16 -25.75
N THR A 556 16.82 -0.19 -24.99
CA THR A 556 17.58 1.02 -24.63
C THR A 556 18.75 0.68 -23.71
N ALA A 557 18.57 -0.20 -22.71
CA ALA A 557 19.66 -0.65 -21.86
C ALA A 557 20.80 -1.32 -22.67
N ARG A 558 20.46 -2.16 -23.67
CA ARG A 558 21.45 -2.77 -24.58
C ARG A 558 22.15 -1.75 -25.46
N ALA A 559 21.45 -0.72 -25.92
CA ALA A 559 22.06 0.38 -26.66
C ALA A 559 23.04 1.16 -25.79
N ILE A 560 22.66 1.48 -24.55
CA ILE A 560 23.51 2.15 -23.57
C ILE A 560 24.77 1.32 -23.30
N ASN A 561 24.62 0.03 -23.00
CA ASN A 561 25.74 -0.85 -22.71
C ASN A 561 26.78 -0.88 -23.86
N ARG A 562 26.32 -0.98 -25.11
CA ARG A 562 27.20 -0.94 -26.28
C ARG A 562 27.92 0.39 -26.43
N ALA A 563 27.22 1.51 -26.22
CA ALA A 563 27.79 2.84 -26.31
C ALA A 563 28.83 3.12 -25.22
N LEU A 564 28.62 2.61 -24.00
CA LEU A 564 29.61 2.68 -22.92
C LEU A 564 30.86 1.86 -23.25
N ALA A 565 30.68 0.66 -23.78
CA ALA A 565 31.78 -0.24 -24.13
C ALA A 565 32.60 0.24 -25.34
N SER A 566 32.03 1.08 -26.22
CA SER A 566 32.71 1.59 -27.42
C SER A 566 33.55 2.84 -27.18
N ARG A 567 33.75 3.28 -25.94
CA ARG A 567 34.54 4.48 -25.62
C ARG A 567 36.03 4.13 -25.58
N ASP A 568 36.85 4.88 -26.31
CA ASP A 568 38.31 4.70 -26.34
C ASP A 568 39.03 5.44 -25.20
N THR A 569 38.36 6.37 -24.52
CA THR A 569 38.92 7.21 -23.45
C THR A 569 37.96 7.32 -22.26
N GLY A 570 38.50 7.70 -21.10
CA GLY A 570 37.73 7.82 -19.85
C GLY A 570 37.76 6.54 -18.98
N PRO A 571 37.02 6.53 -17.86
CA PRO A 571 36.93 5.36 -17.00
C PRO A 571 36.12 4.25 -17.66
N ILE A 572 36.35 3.00 -17.23
CA ILE A 572 35.45 1.89 -17.53
C ILE A 572 34.11 2.18 -16.83
N ALA A 573 33.15 2.67 -17.61
CA ALA A 573 31.91 3.20 -17.06
C ALA A 573 31.06 2.09 -16.43
N THR A 574 30.48 2.40 -15.28
CA THR A 574 29.54 1.50 -14.61
C THR A 574 28.14 1.66 -15.19
N LEU A 575 27.51 0.57 -15.60
CA LEU A 575 26.08 0.53 -15.90
C LEU A 575 25.33 -0.13 -14.75
N ILE A 576 24.27 0.55 -14.30
CA ILE A 576 23.20 -0.01 -13.48
C ILE A 576 21.94 0.11 -14.33
N ALA A 577 21.39 -1.01 -14.80
CA ALA A 577 20.21 -1.01 -15.64
C ALA A 577 19.13 -1.89 -15.01
N GLU A 578 17.98 -1.29 -14.71
CA GLU A 578 16.74 -1.99 -14.37
C GLU A 578 15.79 -1.90 -15.56
N THR A 579 15.23 -3.03 -15.99
CA THR A 579 14.45 -3.11 -17.23
C THR A 579 13.09 -3.77 -17.01
N GLY A 580 12.41 -4.15 -18.09
CA GLY A 580 11.07 -4.74 -18.07
C GLY A 580 11.00 -6.16 -17.52
N GLY A 581 9.78 -6.70 -17.47
CA GLY A 581 9.52 -8.07 -17.03
C GLY A 581 8.34 -8.71 -17.75
N GLN A 582 8.42 -10.02 -17.97
CA GLN A 582 7.27 -10.86 -18.33
C GLN A 582 6.75 -11.58 -17.07
N ASN A 583 6.27 -10.79 -16.11
CA ASN A 583 6.02 -11.28 -14.76
C ASN A 583 4.82 -12.23 -14.68
N ALA A 584 5.00 -13.31 -13.94
CA ALA A 584 4.00 -14.35 -13.77
C ALA A 584 3.39 -14.30 -12.36
N MET A 585 2.17 -14.83 -12.23
CA MET A 585 1.55 -15.18 -10.96
C MET A 585 1.08 -16.63 -11.06
N ILE A 586 1.54 -17.52 -10.18
CA ILE A 586 1.14 -18.92 -10.14
C ILE A 586 0.11 -19.10 -9.03
N ALA A 587 -1.02 -19.73 -9.32
CA ALA A 587 -2.03 -20.10 -8.34
C ALA A 587 -2.34 -21.60 -8.43
N ASP A 588 -2.13 -22.33 -7.33
CA ASP A 588 -2.48 -23.76 -7.21
C ASP A 588 -3.90 -23.96 -6.65
N SER A 589 -4.39 -25.20 -6.66
CA SER A 589 -5.75 -25.53 -6.21
C SER A 589 -6.02 -25.33 -4.72
N SER A 590 -4.98 -25.14 -3.89
CA SER A 590 -5.13 -24.84 -2.46
C SER A 590 -5.45 -23.36 -2.19
N SER A 591 -5.27 -22.52 -3.22
CA SER A 591 -5.47 -21.08 -3.15
C SER A 591 -6.92 -20.69 -2.90
N LEU A 592 -7.14 -19.54 -2.26
CA LEU A 592 -8.45 -18.91 -2.15
C LEU A 592 -8.76 -18.10 -3.42
N PRO A 593 -9.77 -18.47 -4.24
CA PRO A 593 -10.05 -17.79 -5.51
C PRO A 593 -10.29 -16.28 -5.35
N GLU A 594 -10.98 -15.86 -4.30
CA GLU A 594 -11.26 -14.45 -4.01
C GLU A 594 -9.97 -13.64 -3.81
N GLN A 595 -8.99 -14.23 -3.14
CA GLN A 595 -7.69 -13.60 -2.92
C GLN A 595 -6.86 -13.57 -4.21
N VAL A 596 -6.83 -14.68 -4.97
CA VAL A 596 -6.13 -14.76 -6.26
C VAL A 596 -6.67 -13.70 -7.22
N VAL A 597 -8.00 -13.58 -7.36
CA VAL A 597 -8.62 -12.60 -8.25
C VAL A 597 -8.32 -11.18 -7.80
N LYS A 598 -8.45 -10.87 -6.51
CA LYS A 598 -8.11 -9.54 -5.98
C LYS A 598 -6.66 -9.15 -6.27
N ASP A 599 -5.72 -10.05 -6.00
CA ASP A 599 -4.29 -9.79 -6.14
C ASP A 599 -3.85 -9.79 -7.61
N ALA A 600 -4.46 -10.61 -8.47
CA ALA A 600 -4.25 -10.59 -9.92
C ALA A 600 -4.76 -9.29 -10.55
N LEU A 601 -5.98 -8.85 -10.19
CA LEU A 601 -6.59 -7.61 -10.66
C LEU A 601 -5.71 -6.40 -10.31
N GLY A 602 -5.32 -6.28 -9.04
CA GLY A 602 -4.43 -5.22 -8.58
C GLY A 602 -3.05 -5.28 -9.25
N SER A 603 -2.46 -6.47 -9.35
CA SER A 603 -1.13 -6.62 -9.97
C SER A 603 -1.13 -6.32 -11.48
N ALA A 604 -2.22 -6.59 -12.19
CA ALA A 604 -2.29 -6.42 -13.64
C ALA A 604 -2.73 -5.01 -14.06
N PHE A 605 -3.64 -4.38 -13.32
CA PHE A 605 -4.36 -3.20 -13.81
C PHE A 605 -4.11 -1.91 -13.01
N THR A 606 -3.56 -1.97 -11.79
CA THR A 606 -3.15 -0.75 -11.07
C THR A 606 -2.16 0.06 -11.90
N SER A 607 -2.33 1.38 -11.94
CA SER A 607 -1.60 2.30 -12.83
C SER A 607 -1.71 1.95 -14.33
N ALA A 608 -2.87 1.42 -14.76
CA ALA A 608 -3.09 0.89 -16.10
C ALA A 608 -2.05 -0.17 -16.51
N GLY A 609 -1.57 -0.98 -15.55
CA GLY A 609 -0.56 -2.01 -15.81
C GLY A 609 0.81 -1.45 -16.24
N GLN A 610 1.04 -0.15 -16.10
CA GLN A 610 2.29 0.54 -16.48
C GLN A 610 3.33 0.44 -15.35
N ARG A 611 3.48 -0.72 -14.75
CA ARG A 611 4.51 -1.02 -13.75
C ARG A 611 5.40 -2.12 -14.31
N CYS A 612 6.72 -1.99 -14.17
CA CYS A 612 7.64 -3.08 -14.54
C CYS A 612 7.35 -4.35 -13.75
N SER A 613 6.78 -4.24 -12.54
CA SER A 613 6.35 -5.35 -11.68
C SER A 613 4.96 -5.91 -11.98
N ALA A 614 4.20 -5.35 -12.93
CA ALA A 614 2.81 -5.73 -13.16
C ALA A 614 2.69 -7.19 -13.62
N ALA A 615 1.64 -7.88 -13.18
CA ALA A 615 1.34 -9.24 -13.62
C ALA A 615 0.99 -9.23 -15.10
N ARG A 616 1.79 -9.94 -15.91
CA ARG A 616 1.54 -10.11 -17.35
C ARG A 616 0.80 -11.41 -17.63
N VAL A 617 1.04 -12.44 -16.81
CA VAL A 617 0.44 -13.77 -16.95
C VAL A 617 0.02 -14.32 -15.60
N LEU A 618 -1.24 -14.76 -15.47
CA LEU A 618 -1.73 -15.59 -14.38
C LEU A 618 -1.74 -17.06 -14.84
N LEU A 619 -0.95 -17.90 -14.19
CA LEU A 619 -0.93 -19.35 -14.40
C LEU A 619 -1.74 -20.03 -13.29
N VAL A 620 -2.92 -20.52 -13.64
CA VAL A 620 -3.88 -21.10 -12.69
C VAL A 620 -4.02 -22.60 -12.91
N GLN A 621 -3.98 -23.36 -11.82
CA GLN A 621 -4.14 -24.81 -11.89
C GLN A 621 -5.55 -25.16 -12.40
N ASP A 622 -5.64 -26.13 -13.31
CA ASP A 622 -6.86 -26.45 -14.05
C ASP A 622 -8.07 -26.72 -13.12
N ASP A 623 -7.85 -27.37 -11.97
CA ASP A 623 -8.88 -27.70 -10.97
C ASP A 623 -9.69 -26.49 -10.45
N ILE A 624 -9.09 -25.29 -10.45
CA ILE A 624 -9.75 -24.06 -9.98
C ILE A 624 -9.89 -22.99 -11.08
N ALA A 625 -9.40 -23.27 -12.29
CA ALA A 625 -9.28 -22.30 -13.36
C ALA A 625 -10.63 -21.70 -13.77
N ASP A 626 -11.68 -22.52 -13.93
CA ASP A 626 -13.01 -22.03 -14.32
C ASP A 626 -13.60 -21.05 -13.29
N LYS A 627 -13.50 -21.37 -11.99
CA LYS A 627 -13.98 -20.52 -10.89
C LYS A 627 -13.21 -19.21 -10.85
N VAL A 628 -11.88 -19.26 -10.99
CA VAL A 628 -11.01 -18.07 -11.00
C VAL A 628 -11.28 -17.20 -12.22
N ILE A 629 -11.37 -17.76 -13.42
CA ILE A 629 -11.63 -17.02 -14.67
C ILE A 629 -12.99 -16.34 -14.62
N HIS A 630 -14.03 -17.04 -14.15
CA HIS A 630 -15.37 -16.47 -14.01
C HIS A 630 -15.39 -15.30 -13.02
N MET A 631 -14.77 -15.47 -11.84
CA MET A 631 -14.70 -14.43 -10.82
C MET A 631 -13.82 -13.24 -11.27
N LEU A 632 -12.74 -13.50 -12.00
CA LEU A 632 -11.91 -12.47 -12.62
C LEU A 632 -12.71 -11.62 -13.61
N ALA A 633 -13.48 -12.26 -14.51
CA ALA A 633 -14.34 -11.56 -15.45
C ALA A 633 -15.37 -10.68 -14.73
N GLY A 634 -16.01 -11.20 -13.68
CA GLY A 634 -16.93 -10.44 -12.83
C GLY A 634 -16.26 -9.24 -12.14
N ALA A 635 -15.09 -9.44 -11.54
CA ALA A 635 -14.33 -8.37 -10.89
C ALA A 635 -13.86 -7.28 -11.88
N MET A 636 -13.47 -7.68 -13.09
CA MET A 636 -13.09 -6.74 -14.16
C MET A 636 -14.26 -5.88 -14.62
N ALA A 637 -15.49 -6.42 -14.65
CA ALA A 637 -16.68 -5.67 -15.00
C ALA A 637 -16.98 -4.52 -14.00
N GLU A 638 -16.45 -4.61 -12.79
CA GLU A 638 -16.62 -3.60 -11.73
C GLU A 638 -15.56 -2.50 -11.74
N LEU A 639 -14.56 -2.56 -12.62
CA LEU A 639 -13.52 -1.54 -12.75
C LEU A 639 -14.07 -0.25 -13.36
N SER A 640 -13.72 0.89 -12.76
CA SER A 640 -13.99 2.22 -13.29
C SER A 640 -12.76 2.77 -13.99
N VAL A 641 -12.83 2.93 -15.31
CA VAL A 641 -11.78 3.52 -16.14
C VAL A 641 -12.14 4.98 -16.45
N GLY A 642 -11.27 5.93 -16.14
CA GLY A 642 -11.57 7.36 -16.34
C GLY A 642 -10.54 8.32 -15.76
N ASP A 643 -10.98 9.53 -15.40
CA ASP A 643 -10.13 10.58 -14.85
C ASP A 643 -9.41 10.11 -13.57
N PRO A 644 -8.07 10.00 -13.57
CA PRO A 644 -7.31 9.51 -12.42
C PRO A 644 -7.35 10.45 -11.21
N GLY A 645 -7.81 11.70 -11.36
CA GLY A 645 -8.01 12.64 -10.26
C GLY A 645 -9.25 12.38 -9.41
N LEU A 646 -10.15 11.48 -9.84
CA LEU A 646 -11.34 11.11 -9.09
C LEU A 646 -11.07 9.92 -8.16
N PRO A 647 -11.49 9.98 -6.87
CA PRO A 647 -11.37 8.83 -5.96
C PRO A 647 -12.06 7.57 -6.50
N SER A 648 -13.10 7.73 -7.30
CA SER A 648 -13.87 6.64 -7.91
C SER A 648 -13.21 6.00 -9.12
N THR A 649 -12.02 6.42 -9.56
CA THR A 649 -11.32 5.84 -10.70
C THR A 649 -10.35 4.75 -10.24
N ASP A 650 -10.44 3.56 -10.84
CA ASP A 650 -9.52 2.45 -10.57
C ASP A 650 -8.33 2.44 -11.53
N VAL A 651 -8.60 2.78 -12.80
CA VAL A 651 -7.62 2.71 -13.89
C VAL A 651 -7.63 4.02 -14.67
N GLY A 652 -6.47 4.68 -14.72
CA GLY A 652 -6.24 5.89 -15.50
C GLY A 652 -5.86 5.59 -16.96
N PRO A 653 -5.39 6.62 -17.70
CA PRO A 653 -4.93 6.47 -19.08
C PRO A 653 -3.58 5.74 -19.16
N VAL A 654 -3.21 5.27 -20.37
CA VAL A 654 -1.81 5.02 -20.69
C VAL A 654 -1.11 6.32 -21.07
N ILE A 655 0.23 6.36 -20.95
CA ILE A 655 0.99 7.61 -20.93
C ILE A 655 0.88 8.46 -22.21
N ASP A 656 0.84 7.83 -23.40
CA ASP A 656 0.81 8.53 -24.68
C ASP A 656 0.19 7.65 -25.79
N GLU A 657 0.07 8.22 -27.00
CA GLU A 657 -0.53 7.54 -28.16
C GLU A 657 0.32 6.37 -28.67
N ASP A 658 1.65 6.45 -28.53
CA ASP A 658 2.55 5.38 -28.99
C ASP A 658 2.37 4.14 -28.10
N ALA A 659 2.31 4.33 -26.78
CA ALA A 659 1.98 3.27 -25.83
C ALA A 659 0.59 2.67 -26.14
N LYS A 660 -0.42 3.51 -26.38
CA LYS A 660 -1.78 3.07 -26.74
C LYS A 660 -1.78 2.27 -28.03
N ALA A 661 -1.08 2.72 -29.08
CA ALA A 661 -1.03 2.05 -30.37
C ALA A 661 -0.42 0.65 -30.28
N ILE A 662 0.63 0.48 -29.47
CA ILE A 662 1.24 -0.84 -29.19
C ILE A 662 0.23 -1.80 -28.55
N LEU A 663 -0.54 -1.31 -27.59
CA LEU A 663 -1.55 -2.11 -26.88
C LEU A 663 -2.72 -2.47 -27.78
N VAL A 664 -3.21 -1.53 -28.59
CA VAL A 664 -4.25 -1.78 -29.59
C VAL A 664 -3.80 -2.84 -30.59
N ALA A 665 -2.58 -2.74 -31.13
CA ALA A 665 -2.05 -3.75 -32.04
C ALA A 665 -1.95 -5.14 -31.40
N HIS A 666 -1.57 -5.21 -30.11
CA HIS A 666 -1.57 -6.46 -29.37
C HIS A 666 -2.98 -7.02 -29.17
N ALA A 667 -3.97 -6.18 -28.82
CA ALA A 667 -5.35 -6.58 -28.68
C ALA A 667 -5.95 -7.14 -29.98
N GLU A 668 -5.67 -6.49 -31.12
CA GLU A 668 -6.10 -6.98 -32.44
C GLU A 668 -5.51 -8.37 -32.76
N ARG A 669 -4.23 -8.59 -32.41
CA ARG A 669 -3.62 -9.92 -32.53
C ARG A 669 -4.33 -10.95 -31.63
N MET A 670 -4.60 -10.59 -30.37
CA MET A 670 -5.24 -11.49 -29.40
C MET A 670 -6.64 -11.93 -29.81
N LYS A 671 -7.40 -11.12 -30.56
CA LYS A 671 -8.73 -11.51 -31.08
C LYS A 671 -8.74 -12.81 -31.89
N THR A 672 -7.61 -13.15 -32.52
CA THR A 672 -7.46 -14.37 -33.34
C THR A 672 -6.61 -15.43 -32.67
N ALA A 673 -5.67 -15.04 -31.80
CA ALA A 673 -4.71 -15.95 -31.18
C ALA A 673 -5.16 -16.52 -29.83
N ALA A 674 -6.10 -15.86 -29.14
CA ALA A 674 -6.46 -16.17 -27.76
C ALA A 674 -7.98 -16.21 -27.55
N LYS A 675 -8.43 -16.85 -26.48
CA LYS A 675 -9.85 -16.85 -26.08
C LYS A 675 -10.12 -15.62 -25.18
N PRO A 676 -11.12 -14.78 -25.48
CA PRO A 676 -11.43 -13.63 -24.63
C PRO A 676 -11.98 -14.09 -23.26
N ILE A 677 -11.56 -13.41 -22.19
CA ILE A 677 -12.13 -13.57 -20.84
C ILE A 677 -13.05 -12.39 -20.53
N ALA A 678 -12.50 -11.18 -20.53
CA ALA A 678 -13.24 -9.96 -20.24
C ALA A 678 -12.51 -8.72 -20.75
N GLU A 679 -13.29 -7.68 -21.03
CA GLU A 679 -12.83 -6.33 -21.36
C GLU A 679 -13.65 -5.35 -20.52
N ALA A 680 -12.98 -4.50 -19.76
CA ALA A 680 -13.63 -3.47 -18.94
C ALA A 680 -14.16 -2.34 -19.83
N LYS A 681 -15.20 -1.65 -19.37
CA LYS A 681 -15.79 -0.53 -20.11
C LYS A 681 -14.98 0.74 -19.90
N LEU A 682 -14.69 1.45 -20.98
CA LEU A 682 -14.21 2.83 -20.88
C LEU A 682 -15.33 3.74 -20.37
N GLY A 683 -15.00 4.62 -19.42
CA GLY A 683 -15.92 5.62 -18.90
C GLY A 683 -16.14 6.79 -19.88
N THR A 684 -17.12 7.63 -19.56
CA THR A 684 -17.37 8.89 -20.30
C THR A 684 -16.17 9.84 -20.19
N GLY A 685 -15.79 10.51 -21.28
CA GLY A 685 -14.66 11.44 -21.33
C GLY A 685 -13.32 10.79 -21.72
N CYS A 686 -13.26 9.46 -21.80
CA CYS A 686 -12.05 8.73 -22.21
C CYS A 686 -11.67 8.98 -23.68
N GLU A 687 -12.59 9.48 -24.51
CA GLU A 687 -12.37 9.76 -25.94
C GLU A 687 -11.34 10.87 -26.20
N HIS A 688 -11.05 11.71 -25.19
CA HIS A 688 -10.10 12.82 -25.29
C HIS A 688 -8.72 12.49 -24.71
N GLY A 689 -8.57 11.31 -24.11
CA GLY A 689 -7.32 10.83 -23.52
C GLY A 689 -6.74 9.61 -24.24
N THR A 690 -5.59 9.15 -23.74
CA THR A 690 -4.91 7.94 -24.19
C THR A 690 -5.33 6.74 -23.37
N PHE A 691 -6.64 6.44 -23.35
CA PHE A 691 -7.15 5.28 -22.61
C PHE A 691 -7.07 3.98 -23.41
N PHE A 692 -6.74 2.89 -22.70
CA PHE A 692 -6.85 1.52 -23.16
C PHE A 692 -7.61 0.72 -22.10
N ALA A 693 -8.66 0.00 -22.49
CA ALA A 693 -9.47 -0.77 -21.56
C ALA A 693 -8.65 -1.91 -20.92
N PRO A 694 -8.80 -2.21 -19.63
CA PRO A 694 -8.32 -3.47 -19.07
C PRO A 694 -8.89 -4.68 -19.82
N ILE A 695 -8.03 -5.52 -20.39
CA ILE A 695 -8.44 -6.74 -21.12
C ILE A 695 -7.71 -7.97 -20.57
N ALA A 696 -8.44 -9.09 -20.49
CA ALA A 696 -7.90 -10.39 -20.14
C ALA A 696 -8.21 -11.43 -21.24
N TRP A 697 -7.20 -12.25 -21.56
CA TRP A 697 -7.32 -13.36 -22.51
C TRP A 697 -6.79 -14.66 -21.93
N GLU A 698 -7.38 -15.78 -22.34
CA GLU A 698 -6.89 -17.13 -22.07
C GLU A 698 -6.00 -17.59 -23.24
N LEU A 699 -4.75 -17.93 -22.90
CA LEU A 699 -3.72 -18.44 -23.81
C LEU A 699 -3.50 -19.94 -23.59
N LYS A 700 -2.94 -20.61 -24.60
CA LYS A 700 -2.54 -22.02 -24.44
C LYS A 700 -1.22 -22.17 -23.70
N SER A 701 -0.33 -21.19 -23.85
CA SER A 701 0.99 -21.20 -23.24
C SER A 701 1.53 -19.78 -23.12
N ILE A 702 2.37 -19.55 -22.11
CA ILE A 702 3.14 -18.30 -21.95
C ILE A 702 4.04 -18.03 -23.17
N ALA A 703 4.45 -19.06 -23.91
CA ALA A 703 5.29 -18.93 -25.11
C ALA A 703 4.62 -18.18 -26.27
N GLU A 704 3.30 -17.96 -26.23
CA GLU A 704 2.57 -17.14 -27.23
C GLU A 704 2.80 -15.63 -27.06
N LEU A 705 3.50 -15.25 -25.98
CA LEU A 705 3.95 -13.89 -25.71
C LEU A 705 5.39 -13.68 -26.19
N ASP A 706 5.58 -12.68 -27.03
CA ASP A 706 6.86 -12.33 -27.66
C ASP A 706 7.73 -11.45 -26.76
N ARG A 707 7.15 -10.38 -26.23
CA ARG A 707 7.80 -9.36 -25.40
C ARG A 707 6.81 -8.77 -24.41
N GLU A 708 7.31 -7.93 -23.51
CA GLU A 708 6.47 -7.19 -22.57
C GLU A 708 5.45 -6.30 -23.33
N LYS A 709 4.20 -6.31 -22.86
CA LYS A 709 3.16 -5.35 -23.26
C LYS A 709 2.88 -4.45 -22.05
N PHE A 710 3.35 -3.22 -22.11
CA PHE A 710 3.37 -2.30 -20.98
C PHE A 710 2.04 -1.56 -20.80
N GLY A 711 1.00 -2.27 -20.38
CA GLY A 711 -0.36 -1.74 -20.21
C GLY A 711 -1.30 -2.71 -19.50
N PRO A 712 -2.60 -2.42 -19.42
CA PRO A 712 -3.55 -3.21 -18.64
C PRO A 712 -4.04 -4.41 -19.47
N ALA A 713 -3.11 -5.32 -19.78
CA ALA A 713 -3.31 -6.52 -20.59
C ALA A 713 -2.87 -7.75 -19.79
N LEU A 714 -3.84 -8.55 -19.32
CA LEU A 714 -3.60 -9.77 -18.56
C LEU A 714 -3.79 -11.00 -19.44
N HIS A 715 -2.94 -11.99 -19.28
CA HIS A 715 -3.06 -13.29 -19.94
C HIS A 715 -3.25 -14.36 -18.88
N VAL A 716 -4.09 -15.37 -19.16
CA VAL A 716 -4.34 -16.49 -18.26
C VAL A 716 -3.94 -17.78 -18.96
N VAL A 717 -3.17 -18.62 -18.27
CA VAL A 717 -2.73 -19.94 -18.76
C VAL A 717 -3.14 -20.99 -17.74
N ARG A 718 -3.71 -22.10 -18.22
CA ARG A 718 -4.02 -23.26 -17.40
C ARG A 718 -2.81 -24.20 -17.32
N TRP A 719 -2.68 -24.90 -16.19
CA TRP A 719 -1.68 -25.95 -16.02
C TRP A 719 -2.21 -27.09 -15.15
N LYS A 720 -1.72 -28.31 -15.34
CA LYS A 720 -2.08 -29.47 -14.52
C LYS A 720 -1.14 -29.64 -13.33
N ALA A 721 -1.62 -30.20 -12.22
CA ALA A 721 -0.85 -30.34 -10.98
C ALA A 721 0.55 -30.97 -11.15
N ASP A 722 0.68 -31.94 -12.06
CA ASP A 722 1.93 -32.65 -12.38
C ASP A 722 2.89 -31.85 -13.29
N GLU A 723 2.47 -30.70 -13.81
CA GLU A 723 3.22 -29.83 -14.73
C GLU A 723 3.88 -28.64 -14.02
N LEU A 724 3.85 -28.55 -12.69
CA LEU A 724 4.37 -27.40 -11.94
C LEU A 724 5.83 -27.03 -12.30
N ASP A 725 6.70 -28.01 -12.45
CA ASP A 725 8.10 -27.74 -12.84
C ASP A 725 8.19 -27.17 -14.26
N ALA A 726 7.38 -27.68 -15.18
CA ALA A 726 7.33 -27.18 -16.55
C ALA A 726 6.79 -25.75 -16.62
N VAL A 727 5.84 -25.40 -15.74
CA VAL A 727 5.37 -24.02 -15.55
C VAL A 727 6.51 -23.10 -15.14
N VAL A 728 7.28 -23.47 -14.10
CA VAL A 728 8.42 -22.66 -13.64
C VAL A 728 9.50 -22.55 -14.72
N ASP A 729 9.74 -23.62 -15.48
CA ASP A 729 10.67 -23.62 -16.59
C ASP A 729 10.24 -22.70 -17.72
N ALA A 730 8.95 -22.69 -18.06
CA ALA A 730 8.40 -21.82 -19.08
C ALA A 730 8.51 -20.33 -18.68
N ILE A 731 8.32 -20.00 -17.40
CA ILE A 731 8.55 -18.65 -16.86
C ILE A 731 10.03 -18.26 -17.01
N ASN A 732 10.94 -19.14 -16.58
CA ASN A 732 12.39 -18.91 -16.69
C ASN A 732 12.85 -18.76 -18.16
N ALA A 733 12.23 -19.49 -19.08
CA ALA A 733 12.56 -19.48 -20.50
C ALA A 733 12.20 -18.16 -21.21
N THR A 734 11.36 -17.31 -20.61
CA THR A 734 11.13 -15.94 -21.11
C THR A 734 12.40 -15.08 -21.10
N GLY A 735 13.41 -15.48 -20.33
CA GLY A 735 14.67 -14.75 -20.16
C GLY A 735 14.56 -13.54 -19.21
N TYR A 736 13.35 -13.14 -18.84
CA TYR A 736 13.08 -12.14 -17.80
C TYR A 736 13.14 -12.79 -16.40
N GLY A 737 13.22 -11.95 -15.37
CA GLY A 737 13.31 -12.42 -13.99
C GLY A 737 13.12 -11.29 -12.98
N LEU A 738 12.02 -10.52 -13.10
CA LEU A 738 11.74 -9.36 -12.24
C LEU A 738 10.83 -9.70 -11.06
N THR A 739 9.52 -9.90 -11.28
CA THR A 739 8.56 -10.30 -10.22
C THR A 739 7.85 -11.62 -10.49
N LEU A 740 7.52 -12.34 -9.41
CA LEU A 740 6.72 -13.57 -9.42
C LEU A 740 5.76 -13.59 -8.22
N GLY A 741 4.47 -13.73 -8.49
CA GLY A 741 3.45 -14.01 -7.49
C GLY A 741 3.24 -15.52 -7.32
N ILE A 742 3.02 -15.97 -6.08
CA ILE A 742 2.68 -17.36 -5.74
C ILE A 742 1.47 -17.33 -4.83
N HIS A 743 0.38 -17.97 -5.23
CA HIS A 743 -0.74 -18.30 -4.37
C HIS A 743 -0.74 -19.82 -4.14
N SER A 744 -0.53 -20.18 -2.88
CA SER A 744 -0.55 -21.56 -2.39
C SER A 744 -0.61 -21.55 -0.86
N ARG A 745 -1.28 -22.55 -0.28
CA ARG A 745 -1.29 -22.83 1.16
C ARG A 745 -0.43 -24.04 1.51
N ILE A 746 0.36 -24.55 0.55
CA ILE A 746 1.19 -25.74 0.70
C ILE A 746 2.66 -25.31 0.68
N ASP A 747 3.32 -25.37 1.84
CA ASP A 747 4.72 -24.94 2.00
C ASP A 747 5.65 -25.64 1.01
N ALA A 748 5.48 -26.95 0.80
CA ALA A 748 6.28 -27.71 -0.16
C ALA A 748 6.13 -27.22 -1.62
N THR A 749 4.95 -26.73 -2.01
CA THR A 749 4.73 -26.14 -3.33
C THR A 749 5.45 -24.79 -3.43
N ILE A 750 5.32 -23.95 -2.40
CA ILE A 750 5.98 -22.63 -2.33
C ILE A 750 7.49 -22.81 -2.43
N ASP A 751 8.08 -23.67 -1.60
CA ASP A 751 9.52 -23.92 -1.55
C ASP A 751 10.05 -24.46 -2.88
N ARG A 752 9.29 -25.36 -3.54
CA ARG A 752 9.64 -25.90 -4.85
C ARG A 752 9.70 -24.80 -5.92
N ILE A 753 8.71 -23.90 -5.94
CA ILE A 753 8.70 -22.76 -6.88
C ILE A 753 9.85 -21.80 -6.56
N VAL A 754 10.01 -21.40 -5.29
CA VAL A 754 11.03 -20.43 -4.86
C VAL A 754 12.44 -20.92 -5.20
N THR A 755 12.74 -22.20 -4.97
CA THR A 755 14.06 -22.79 -5.23
C THR A 755 14.40 -22.84 -6.72
N ARG A 756 13.40 -22.97 -7.60
CA ARG A 756 13.59 -23.19 -9.04
C ARG A 756 13.41 -21.92 -9.88
N ALA A 757 12.62 -20.95 -9.40
CA ALA A 757 12.34 -19.70 -10.10
C ALA A 757 13.58 -18.81 -10.16
N LYS A 758 13.89 -18.30 -11.36
CA LYS A 758 14.98 -17.34 -11.59
C LYS A 758 14.42 -15.93 -11.63
N VAL A 759 13.94 -15.45 -10.49
CA VAL A 759 13.26 -14.15 -10.37
C VAL A 759 13.83 -13.34 -9.21
N GLY A 760 13.94 -12.02 -9.38
CA GLY A 760 14.51 -11.13 -8.38
C GLY A 760 13.60 -10.87 -7.17
N ASN A 761 12.29 -10.76 -7.36
CA ASN A 761 11.33 -10.47 -6.30
C ASN A 761 10.17 -11.49 -6.33
N ILE A 762 10.03 -12.28 -5.26
CA ILE A 762 8.96 -13.28 -5.13
C ILE A 762 7.99 -12.85 -4.04
N TYR A 763 6.69 -12.99 -4.32
CA TYR A 763 5.59 -12.57 -3.45
C TYR A 763 4.64 -13.74 -3.21
N VAL A 764 4.46 -14.14 -1.95
CA VAL A 764 3.62 -15.28 -1.58
C VAL A 764 2.32 -14.81 -0.93
N ASN A 765 1.18 -15.27 -1.45
CA ASN A 765 -0.17 -14.98 -0.97
C ASN A 765 -0.48 -13.48 -0.85
N ARG A 766 -0.07 -12.72 -1.86
CA ARG A 766 -0.32 -11.28 -2.00
C ARG A 766 -0.06 -10.85 -3.44
N ASN A 767 -0.48 -9.63 -3.78
CA ASN A 767 -0.05 -8.97 -5.01
C ASN A 767 1.49 -8.87 -5.14
N GLN A 768 1.96 -8.66 -6.37
CA GLN A 768 3.39 -8.60 -6.72
C GLN A 768 3.90 -7.20 -7.13
N ILE A 769 3.18 -6.16 -6.69
CA ILE A 769 3.48 -4.76 -6.98
C ILE A 769 3.70 -3.97 -5.69
N GLY A 770 4.24 -2.75 -5.79
CA GLY A 770 4.45 -1.89 -4.63
C GLY A 770 5.54 -2.41 -3.68
N ALA A 771 6.70 -2.76 -4.25
CA ALA A 771 7.88 -3.12 -3.47
C ALA A 771 8.31 -1.93 -2.59
N VAL A 772 8.55 -2.17 -1.31
CA VAL A 772 8.87 -1.10 -0.35
C VAL A 772 10.38 -1.02 -0.13
N VAL A 773 10.94 0.19 -0.27
CA VAL A 773 12.37 0.48 -0.08
C VAL A 773 12.86 0.01 1.29
N GLY A 774 13.99 -0.71 1.31
CA GLY A 774 14.57 -1.27 2.53
C GLY A 774 13.81 -2.47 3.11
N VAL A 775 12.72 -2.92 2.48
CA VAL A 775 11.92 -4.07 2.93
C VAL A 775 11.83 -5.16 1.85
N GLN A 776 11.52 -4.77 0.61
CA GLN A 776 11.63 -5.63 -0.57
C GLN A 776 12.53 -4.97 -1.61
N PRO A 777 13.87 -4.94 -1.41
CA PRO A 777 14.79 -4.40 -2.41
C PRO A 777 14.45 -4.89 -3.82
N PHE A 778 14.25 -3.93 -4.73
CA PHE A 778 13.61 -4.18 -6.00
C PHE A 778 14.65 -4.27 -7.12
N GLY A 779 14.54 -5.32 -7.93
CA GLY A 779 15.34 -5.47 -9.13
C GLY A 779 15.46 -6.91 -9.58
N GLY A 780 15.71 -7.11 -10.87
CA GLY A 780 15.61 -8.42 -11.52
C GLY A 780 16.96 -9.08 -11.81
N GLN A 781 16.88 -10.13 -12.64
CA GLN A 781 18.03 -10.75 -13.29
C GLN A 781 17.70 -11.09 -14.75
N GLY A 782 18.70 -11.51 -15.53
CA GLY A 782 18.52 -11.82 -16.94
C GLY A 782 18.19 -10.57 -17.75
N LEU A 783 17.11 -10.61 -18.53
CA LEU A 783 16.64 -9.46 -19.32
C LEU A 783 16.03 -8.34 -18.47
N SER A 784 15.79 -8.58 -17.18
CA SER A 784 15.14 -7.62 -16.28
C SER A 784 16.08 -6.67 -15.56
N GLY A 785 17.40 -6.87 -15.68
CA GLY A 785 18.36 -5.91 -15.17
C GLY A 785 19.73 -6.49 -14.88
N THR A 786 20.66 -5.59 -14.58
CA THR A 786 22.03 -5.92 -14.19
C THR A 786 22.18 -6.11 -12.68
N GLY A 787 21.22 -5.60 -11.90
CA GLY A 787 21.42 -5.28 -10.49
C GLY A 787 22.51 -4.21 -10.27
N PRO A 788 22.83 -3.91 -9.01
CA PRO A 788 22.18 -4.39 -7.78
C PRO A 788 20.78 -3.78 -7.57
N LYS A 789 20.01 -4.37 -6.65
CA LYS A 789 18.62 -3.98 -6.36
C LYS A 789 18.51 -2.57 -5.76
N ALA A 790 17.64 -1.74 -6.34
CA ALA A 790 17.26 -0.46 -5.77
C ALA A 790 16.59 -0.66 -4.40
N GLY A 791 16.87 0.25 -3.47
CA GLY A 791 16.35 0.22 -2.11
C GLY A 791 16.91 -0.94 -1.29
N GLY A 792 18.03 -1.51 -1.72
CA GLY A 792 18.75 -2.56 -1.01
C GLY A 792 20.16 -2.16 -0.58
N PRO A 793 20.77 -2.96 0.30
CA PRO A 793 22.05 -2.62 0.92
C PRO A 793 23.25 -2.67 -0.05
N HIS A 794 23.10 -3.36 -1.18
CA HIS A 794 24.14 -3.47 -2.20
C HIS A 794 24.07 -2.37 -3.27
N TYR A 795 23.10 -1.45 -3.19
CA TYR A 795 22.91 -0.44 -4.22
C TYR A 795 24.02 0.61 -4.23
N LEU A 796 24.26 1.30 -3.10
CA LEU A 796 25.25 2.38 -3.00
C LEU A 796 26.69 1.96 -3.38
N PRO A 797 27.21 0.79 -2.98
CA PRO A 797 28.56 0.36 -3.38
C PRO A 797 28.79 0.37 -4.88
N ARG A 798 27.75 0.16 -5.71
CA ARG A 798 27.89 0.19 -7.16
C ARG A 798 28.16 1.60 -7.71
N PHE A 799 27.82 2.64 -6.94
CA PHE A 799 28.13 4.05 -7.23
C PHE A 799 29.49 4.52 -6.71
N ALA A 800 30.26 3.63 -6.06
CA ALA A 800 31.52 3.99 -5.41
C ALA A 800 32.74 3.27 -6.01
N THR A 801 33.91 3.86 -5.78
CA THR A 801 35.23 3.22 -5.86
C THR A 801 35.78 2.99 -4.46
N GLU A 802 36.76 2.08 -4.35
CA GLU A 802 37.42 1.73 -3.11
C GLU A 802 38.84 2.29 -3.07
N LYS A 803 39.26 2.76 -1.88
CA LYS A 803 40.61 3.22 -1.61
C LYS A 803 41.09 2.67 -0.28
N THR A 804 42.27 2.05 -0.26
CA THR A 804 42.95 1.66 0.98
C THR A 804 44.04 2.68 1.32
N VAL A 805 44.09 3.09 2.59
CA VAL A 805 45.15 3.94 3.15
C VAL A 805 45.86 3.14 4.25
N THR A 806 47.16 2.94 4.08
CA THR A 806 48.03 2.29 5.05
C THR A 806 49.05 3.30 5.55
N VAL A 807 49.08 3.51 6.86
CA VAL A 807 50.02 4.42 7.52
C VAL A 807 50.89 3.60 8.45
N ASN A 808 52.20 3.61 8.21
CA ASN A 808 53.16 3.16 9.21
C ASN A 808 53.18 4.19 10.35
N THR A 809 52.66 3.82 11.51
CA THR A 809 52.59 4.65 12.71
C THR A 809 53.82 4.49 13.61
N THR A 810 54.78 3.65 13.20
CA THR A 810 56.05 3.50 13.89
C THR A 810 56.97 4.68 13.57
N ALA A 811 57.35 5.46 14.59
CA ALA A 811 58.41 6.46 14.47
C ALA A 811 59.79 5.82 14.68
N ALA A 812 60.87 6.50 14.28
CA ALA A 812 62.25 6.08 14.54
C ALA A 812 62.53 6.06 16.06
N GLY A 813 62.12 4.99 16.74
CA GLY A 813 62.16 4.86 18.21
C GLY A 813 61.16 3.86 18.81
N GLY A 814 60.16 3.39 18.06
CA GLY A 814 59.19 2.36 18.50
C GLY A 814 57.73 2.76 18.29
N ASN A 815 56.80 1.85 18.55
CA ASN A 815 55.36 2.13 18.49
C ASN A 815 54.89 2.73 19.82
N ALA A 816 54.41 3.98 19.78
CA ALA A 816 53.88 4.68 20.95
C ALA A 816 52.79 3.91 21.70
N SER A 817 51.88 3.22 21.00
CA SER A 817 50.82 2.45 21.65
C SER A 817 51.34 1.23 22.40
N LEU A 818 52.40 0.59 21.90
CA LEU A 818 53.11 -0.48 22.62
C LEU A 818 53.83 0.04 23.87
N LEU A 819 54.45 1.21 23.78
CA LEU A 819 55.19 1.83 24.88
C LEU A 819 54.27 2.36 25.99
N THR A 820 52.96 2.45 25.73
CA THR A 820 51.93 2.89 26.70
C THR A 820 51.05 1.76 27.24
N LEU A 821 51.30 0.50 26.88
CA LEU A 821 50.62 -0.64 27.49
C LEU A 821 51.11 -0.76 28.96
N GLY A 822 50.23 -0.49 29.91
CA GLY A 822 50.43 -0.87 31.32
C GLY A 822 50.02 -2.32 31.56
N ASP A 823 50.58 -2.94 32.61
CA ASP A 823 50.25 -4.30 33.06
C ASP A 823 48.80 -4.47 33.52
#